data_AF-A0AAJ4IAQ0-F1
#
_entry.id   AF-A0AAJ4IAQ0-F1
#
_cell.length_a   1.000
_cell.length_b   1.000
_cell.length_c   1.000
_cell.angle_alpha   90.00
_cell.angle_beta   90.00
_cell.angle_gamma   90.00
#
_symmetry.space_group_name_H-M   'P 1'
#
loop_
_entity.id
_entity.type
_entity.pdbx_description
1 polymer ?
#
loop_
_entity_poly.entity_id
_entity_poly.type
_entity_poly.pdbx_seq_one_letter_code
_entity_poly.pdbx_strand_id
1 'polypeptide(L)'
;MSDVIQNDPFADRESENYENPIPSREFILEFLAQAGVPMNRNDLFEALHLKDEEQYEGLRRRLRAMERDGQLVFTRRQCYALPEKLEMIKGYVIGHKDGHGWVRPDGSTNKDDDILLPHHQMRSVIHGDYVLVQPTDNSKRGRREGRLVRILEERQSQIVGRFFLEYGYSYVVPDDSRISQDILIPNELKAGARMGNVVVIEITDRGARSRGMMGKVVEVLGENMAPGMETQIAIRTHQIPHEWPQEVEKQIANLGEEVPEEAKVGRVDLRQLPLVTIDGEDARDFDDAVYCEKKKGGGWRLWVAIADVSYYVRPDTALDKEAINRGNSVYFPSQVVPMLPEVLSNGLCSLNPQVDRLCMVCEMTISDTGKLSGYKHYEAVMNSHARLTYTKVSDILEGDEELRERYAALVPHLEELHAMYKVLKAARDQRGAIEFETVETKFIFNPERKIESIEPVIRNDAHKIIEECMIMANIASASLVEKAKEPALYRVHESPGELRLQGFRDFLSELGLDLKGGLEPSPTDYADLVKQIGERADKELIQTMLLRSMKQAVYNADNAGHFGLALKRYAHFTSPIRRYPDLLLHRAIKYLIAKEEGRNQDRWTPTGGYHYSFDDMDFYGEQCSMTERRADDATREVADWLKCEYMQDHVGDELDGVIANVTSFGFFVRLTELHIDGLVHISTLANDYYQFDPIGQRLIGESFGHIYRLGDAVKVKVLSVNLDARQIDFELVETSRKLRGEGKTAKKRVAEAKEKAKAKKKGIAKASGKAMHHEPVIEPTKRPAPVEGADKKQKVKKARKKKPHSKPKKTKHNAKAAE
;
A
#
# COMPACT_ATOMS: atom_id res chain seq x y z
N MET A 1 38.67 -42.37 -8.24
CA MET A 1 37.28 -41.97 -7.88
C MET A 1 36.46 -43.24 -7.77
N SER A 2 35.57 -43.34 -6.80
CA SER A 2 34.66 -44.49 -6.60
C SER A 2 33.43 -44.38 -7.50
N ASP A 3 32.85 -45.51 -7.91
CA ASP A 3 31.75 -45.60 -8.89
C ASP A 3 30.48 -44.80 -8.52
N VAL A 4 30.33 -44.39 -7.25
CA VAL A 4 29.20 -43.56 -6.80
C VAL A 4 29.36 -42.09 -7.17
N ILE A 5 30.59 -41.57 -7.32
CA ILE A 5 30.82 -40.20 -7.81
C ILE A 5 30.45 -40.10 -9.31
N GLN A 6 30.51 -41.18 -10.08
CA GLN A 6 30.07 -41.20 -11.48
C GLN A 6 28.55 -41.10 -11.67
N ASN A 7 27.75 -41.30 -10.62
CA ASN A 7 26.29 -41.15 -10.66
C ASN A 7 25.83 -39.77 -10.17
N ASP A 8 26.73 -38.87 -9.78
CA ASP A 8 26.40 -37.48 -9.47
C ASP A 8 26.36 -36.67 -10.78
N PRO A 9 25.18 -36.20 -11.25
CA PRO A 9 25.06 -35.49 -12.52
C PRO A 9 25.78 -34.12 -12.54
N PHE A 10 26.32 -33.66 -11.41
CA PHE A 10 27.11 -32.45 -11.29
C PHE A 10 28.58 -32.71 -10.90
N ALA A 11 29.05 -33.96 -10.94
CA ALA A 11 30.43 -34.33 -10.57
C ALA A 11 31.49 -33.53 -11.34
N ASP A 12 31.32 -33.35 -12.65
CA ASP A 12 32.25 -32.61 -13.50
C ASP A 12 32.38 -31.15 -13.04
N ARG A 13 31.25 -30.47 -12.75
CA ARG A 13 31.19 -29.09 -12.22
C ARG A 13 31.95 -28.95 -10.89
N GLU A 14 31.83 -29.95 -10.01
CA GLU A 14 32.53 -29.93 -8.72
C GLU A 14 34.03 -30.22 -8.87
N SER A 15 34.42 -31.01 -9.88
CA SER A 15 35.82 -31.36 -10.18
C SER A 15 36.65 -30.19 -10.74
N GLU A 16 36.02 -29.25 -11.45
CA GLU A 16 36.69 -28.03 -11.94
C GLU A 16 37.02 -27.04 -10.81
N ASN A 17 36.32 -27.12 -9.68
CA ASN A 17 36.40 -26.15 -8.59
C ASN A 17 37.27 -26.60 -7.41
N TYR A 18 37.59 -27.90 -7.30
CA TYR A 18 38.31 -28.46 -6.14
C TYR A 18 39.23 -29.63 -6.53
N GLU A 19 40.47 -29.63 -6.03
CA GLU A 19 41.47 -30.68 -6.29
C GLU A 19 41.06 -32.09 -5.79
N ASN A 20 40.15 -32.16 -4.80
CA ASN A 20 39.64 -33.41 -4.25
C ASN A 20 38.10 -33.36 -4.14
N PRO A 21 37.35 -33.70 -5.22
CA PRO A 21 35.92 -33.48 -5.28
C PRO A 21 35.13 -34.41 -4.36
N ILE A 22 34.04 -33.86 -3.83
CA ILE A 22 33.05 -34.52 -2.98
C ILE A 22 31.66 -34.40 -3.62
N PRO A 23 30.71 -35.31 -3.35
CA PRO A 23 29.40 -35.30 -4.01
C PRO A 23 28.64 -33.97 -3.85
N SER A 24 27.94 -33.57 -4.90
CA SER A 24 27.18 -32.32 -5.02
C SER A 24 26.11 -32.17 -3.93
N ARG A 25 25.63 -30.95 -3.70
CA ARG A 25 24.57 -30.69 -2.71
C ARG A 25 23.29 -31.39 -3.13
N GLU A 26 23.02 -31.33 -4.43
CA GLU A 26 21.92 -31.93 -5.15
C GLU A 26 21.90 -33.45 -4.95
N PHE A 27 23.02 -34.13 -5.19
CA PHE A 27 23.15 -35.58 -4.99
C PHE A 27 23.00 -36.01 -3.52
N ILE A 28 23.54 -35.25 -2.57
CA ILE A 28 23.38 -35.54 -1.13
C ILE A 28 21.91 -35.41 -0.68
N LEU A 29 21.16 -34.44 -1.23
CA LEU A 29 19.73 -34.29 -0.95
C LEU A 29 18.92 -35.44 -1.54
N GLU A 30 19.18 -35.81 -2.80
CA GLU A 30 18.50 -36.94 -3.44
C GLU A 30 18.80 -38.25 -2.70
N PHE A 31 20.05 -38.51 -2.34
CA PHE A 31 20.45 -39.70 -1.58
C PHE A 31 19.69 -39.81 -0.25
N LEU A 32 19.59 -38.71 0.52
CA LEU A 32 18.81 -38.69 1.76
C LEU A 32 17.29 -38.80 1.54
N ALA A 33 16.78 -38.32 0.40
CA ALA A 33 15.38 -38.48 0.02
C ALA A 33 15.03 -39.94 -0.29
N GLN A 34 15.91 -40.63 -1.03
CA GLN A 34 15.80 -42.06 -1.35
C GLN A 34 15.99 -42.95 -0.12
N ALA A 35 16.97 -42.65 0.74
CA ALA A 35 17.23 -43.40 1.97
C ALA A 35 16.08 -43.32 2.99
N GLY A 36 15.33 -42.20 3.01
CA GLY A 36 14.11 -42.04 3.79
C GLY A 36 14.29 -41.97 5.31
N VAL A 37 15.51 -42.08 5.83
CA VAL A 37 15.86 -42.04 7.26
C VAL A 37 17.01 -41.06 7.54
N PRO A 38 17.07 -40.43 8.73
CA PRO A 38 18.20 -39.58 9.11
C PRO A 38 19.50 -40.38 9.27
N MET A 39 20.56 -39.99 8.58
CA MET A 39 21.87 -40.67 8.59
C MET A 39 22.94 -39.82 9.28
N ASN A 40 23.85 -40.44 10.03
CA ASN A 40 24.97 -39.72 10.64
C ASN A 40 26.11 -39.50 9.63
N ARG A 41 27.10 -38.65 9.98
CA ARG A 41 28.19 -38.31 9.06
C ARG A 41 29.02 -39.52 8.62
N ASN A 42 29.23 -40.50 9.50
CA ASN A 42 29.98 -41.72 9.17
C ASN A 42 29.16 -42.59 8.22
N ASP A 43 27.87 -42.79 8.50
CA ASP A 43 26.97 -43.54 7.62
C ASP A 43 26.94 -42.92 6.21
N LEU A 44 26.89 -41.59 6.12
CA LEU A 44 26.97 -40.86 4.84
C LEU A 44 28.33 -40.99 4.17
N PHE A 45 29.44 -40.94 4.92
CA PHE A 45 30.78 -41.11 4.37
C PHE A 45 30.99 -42.52 3.77
N GLU A 46 30.54 -43.55 4.49
CA GLU A 46 30.59 -44.94 4.04
C GLU A 46 29.65 -45.19 2.84
N ALA A 47 28.40 -44.72 2.92
CA ALA A 47 27.40 -44.96 1.87
C ALA A 47 27.64 -44.14 0.59
N LEU A 48 28.34 -43.00 0.67
CA LEU A 48 28.83 -42.25 -0.49
C LEU A 48 30.19 -42.78 -1.00
N HIS A 49 30.70 -43.88 -0.41
CA HIS A 49 31.96 -44.55 -0.77
C HIS A 49 33.18 -43.62 -0.83
N LEU A 50 33.24 -42.66 0.10
CA LEU A 50 34.40 -41.81 0.34
C LEU A 50 35.45 -42.57 1.14
N LYS A 51 36.74 -42.23 0.97
CA LYS A 51 37.85 -43.07 1.46
C LYS A 51 38.90 -42.32 2.27
N ASP A 52 39.16 -41.05 1.96
CA ASP A 52 40.30 -40.32 2.49
C ASP A 52 39.88 -39.27 3.55
N GLU A 53 40.77 -38.94 4.50
CA GLU A 53 40.48 -37.96 5.57
C GLU A 53 40.12 -36.58 5.02
N GLU A 54 40.70 -36.19 3.89
CA GLU A 54 40.40 -34.93 3.22
C GLU A 54 38.96 -34.90 2.67
N GLN A 55 38.49 -36.03 2.12
CA GLN A 55 37.09 -36.18 1.72
C GLN A 55 36.13 -36.18 2.91
N TYR A 56 36.56 -36.71 4.07
CA TYR A 56 35.78 -36.71 5.31
C TYR A 56 35.59 -35.28 5.85
N GLU A 57 36.66 -34.47 5.85
CA GLU A 57 36.61 -33.05 6.23
C GLU A 57 35.88 -32.21 5.16
N GLY A 58 36.02 -32.54 3.87
CA GLY A 58 35.24 -31.98 2.78
C GLY A 58 33.74 -32.20 2.97
N LEU A 59 33.31 -33.45 3.17
CA LEU A 59 31.92 -33.80 3.45
C LEU A 59 31.40 -33.07 4.69
N ARG A 60 32.19 -32.97 5.77
CA ARG A 60 31.85 -32.17 6.96
C ARG A 60 31.59 -30.70 6.61
N ARG A 61 32.44 -30.07 5.80
CA ARG A 61 32.29 -28.67 5.38
C ARG A 61 31.04 -28.49 4.52
N ARG A 62 30.79 -29.40 3.57
CA ARG A 62 29.59 -29.40 2.71
C ARG A 62 28.31 -29.60 3.52
N LEU A 63 28.24 -30.62 4.38
CA LEU A 63 27.08 -30.86 5.26
C LEU A 63 26.82 -29.67 6.20
N ARG A 64 27.86 -28.97 6.69
CA ARG A 64 27.70 -27.73 7.47
C ARG A 64 27.24 -26.53 6.65
N ALA A 65 27.58 -26.45 5.36
CA ALA A 65 27.07 -25.43 4.45
C ALA A 65 25.61 -25.72 4.09
N MET A 66 25.28 -26.95 3.71
CA MET A 66 23.90 -27.40 3.47
C MET A 66 23.02 -27.28 4.73
N GLU A 67 23.59 -27.51 5.91
CA GLU A 67 22.97 -27.13 7.17
C GLU A 67 22.74 -25.62 7.17
N ARG A 68 23.78 -24.76 7.10
CA ARG A 68 23.65 -23.28 7.12
C ARG A 68 22.66 -22.71 6.09
N ASP A 69 22.47 -23.36 4.96
CA ASP A 69 21.57 -22.88 3.89
C ASP A 69 20.15 -23.48 4.04
N GLY A 70 19.89 -24.22 5.13
CA GLY A 70 18.58 -24.77 5.46
C GLY A 70 18.16 -25.94 4.58
N GLN A 71 19.10 -26.58 3.88
CA GLN A 71 18.87 -27.76 3.06
C GLN A 71 18.87 -29.04 3.91
N LEU A 72 19.60 -29.04 5.03
CA LEU A 72 19.66 -30.15 6.00
C LEU A 72 19.45 -29.68 7.44
N VAL A 73 18.92 -30.57 8.28
CA VAL A 73 18.76 -30.38 9.72
C VAL A 73 19.63 -31.36 10.48
N PHE A 74 20.54 -30.86 11.32
CA PHE A 74 21.31 -31.71 12.23
C PHE A 74 20.51 -32.02 13.50
N THR A 75 20.16 -33.29 13.68
CA THR A 75 19.31 -33.75 14.79
C THR A 75 20.11 -33.95 16.08
N ARG A 76 19.41 -33.96 17.23
CA ARG A 76 20.03 -34.26 18.54
C ARG A 76 20.75 -35.62 18.61
N ARG A 77 20.45 -36.54 17.70
CA ARG A 77 21.11 -37.87 17.59
C ARG A 77 22.36 -37.86 16.70
N GLN A 78 22.85 -36.68 16.30
CA GLN A 78 23.99 -36.49 15.39
C GLN A 78 23.75 -37.01 13.95
N CYS A 79 22.49 -37.12 13.54
CA CYS A 79 22.09 -37.46 12.16
C CYS A 79 21.61 -36.23 11.39
N TYR A 80 21.88 -36.17 10.09
CA TYR A 80 21.32 -35.21 9.15
C TYR A 80 19.99 -35.73 8.58
N ALA A 81 19.03 -34.83 8.39
CA ALA A 81 17.71 -35.12 7.83
C ALA A 81 17.23 -33.99 6.91
N LEU A 82 16.34 -34.31 5.98
CA LEU A 82 15.65 -33.32 5.15
C LEU A 82 14.60 -32.55 6.00
N PRO A 83 14.52 -31.21 5.91
CA PRO A 83 13.53 -30.41 6.64
C PRO A 83 12.09 -30.84 6.40
N GLU A 84 11.74 -31.15 5.14
CA GLU A 84 10.40 -31.59 4.70
C GLU A 84 9.95 -32.87 5.40
N LYS A 85 10.86 -33.85 5.57
CA LYS A 85 10.60 -35.11 6.29
C LYS A 85 10.43 -34.92 7.81
N LEU A 86 10.70 -33.71 8.32
CA LEU A 86 10.50 -33.30 9.71
C LEU A 86 9.37 -32.27 9.87
N GLU A 87 8.55 -32.10 8.82
CA GLU A 87 7.45 -31.13 8.70
C GLU A 87 7.89 -29.67 8.92
N MET A 88 9.17 -29.36 8.71
CA MET A 88 9.69 -28.00 8.90
C MET A 88 9.40 -27.13 7.68
N ILE A 89 8.99 -25.90 7.93
CA ILE A 89 8.54 -24.93 6.93
C ILE A 89 9.52 -23.75 6.94
N LYS A 90 9.98 -23.36 5.75
CA LYS A 90 10.75 -22.13 5.53
C LYS A 90 9.78 -20.97 5.28
N GLY A 91 10.17 -19.75 5.66
CA GLY A 91 9.33 -18.59 5.43
C GLY A 91 9.83 -17.31 6.10
N TYR A 92 9.15 -16.20 5.81
CA TYR A 92 9.52 -14.87 6.31
C TYR A 92 8.76 -14.49 7.58
N VAL A 93 9.47 -13.89 8.55
CA VAL A 93 8.89 -13.41 9.82
C VAL A 93 8.11 -12.12 9.60
N ILE A 94 6.83 -12.15 9.96
CA ILE A 94 5.92 -11.00 9.99
C ILE A 94 5.67 -10.63 11.45
N GLY A 95 6.25 -9.54 11.93
CA GLY A 95 6.07 -9.09 13.31
C GLY A 95 4.71 -8.42 13.57
N HIS A 96 4.34 -8.27 14.84
CA HIS A 96 3.15 -7.56 15.29
C HIS A 96 3.49 -6.64 16.47
N LYS A 97 2.82 -5.49 16.56
CA LYS A 97 3.00 -4.50 17.64
C LYS A 97 2.79 -5.04 19.06
N ASP A 98 1.97 -6.09 19.21
CA ASP A 98 1.74 -6.77 20.49
C ASP A 98 2.85 -7.80 20.85
N GLY A 99 3.95 -7.80 20.10
CA GLY A 99 5.14 -8.63 20.34
C GLY A 99 5.06 -10.09 19.90
N HIS A 100 3.91 -10.56 19.40
CA HIS A 100 3.84 -11.82 18.65
C HIS A 100 4.17 -11.58 17.16
N GLY A 101 4.19 -12.64 16.37
CA GLY A 101 4.36 -12.54 14.93
C GLY A 101 3.92 -13.82 14.23
N TRP A 102 4.19 -13.91 12.94
CA TRP A 102 3.92 -15.07 12.10
C TRP A 102 5.13 -15.42 11.25
N VAL A 103 5.15 -16.63 10.71
CA VAL A 103 6.00 -16.99 9.57
C VAL A 103 5.08 -17.32 8.41
N ARG A 104 5.20 -16.56 7.32
CA ARG A 104 4.53 -16.88 6.06
C ARG A 104 5.34 -17.94 5.33
N PRO A 105 4.79 -19.12 5.03
CA PRO A 105 5.49 -20.16 4.28
C PRO A 105 5.96 -19.64 2.92
N ASP A 106 7.13 -20.10 2.50
CA ASP A 106 7.70 -19.75 1.21
C ASP A 106 6.77 -20.15 0.05
N GLY A 107 6.62 -19.29 -0.95
CA GLY A 107 5.66 -19.45 -2.05
C GLY A 107 4.17 -19.32 -1.68
N SER A 108 3.77 -19.18 -0.40
CA SER A 108 2.37 -18.88 -0.06
C SER A 108 2.10 -17.38 -0.08
N THR A 109 1.04 -16.99 -0.79
CA THR A 109 0.46 -15.64 -0.73
C THR A 109 -0.74 -15.56 0.22
N ASN A 110 -1.22 -16.70 0.74
CA ASN A 110 -2.41 -16.73 1.59
C ASN A 110 -2.08 -16.58 3.08
N LYS A 111 -2.86 -15.74 3.78
CA LYS A 111 -2.67 -15.47 5.22
C LYS A 111 -3.14 -16.63 6.11
N ASP A 112 -3.93 -17.56 5.59
CA ASP A 112 -4.43 -18.70 6.36
C ASP A 112 -3.34 -19.77 6.63
N ASP A 113 -2.27 -19.77 5.84
CA ASP A 113 -1.10 -20.66 6.03
C ASP A 113 -0.08 -20.09 7.05
N ASP A 114 -0.24 -18.84 7.49
CA ASP A 114 0.69 -18.13 8.37
C ASP A 114 0.83 -18.83 9.74
N ILE A 115 2.06 -19.21 10.09
CA ILE A 115 2.37 -19.98 11.30
C ILE A 115 2.62 -19.01 12.46
N LEU A 116 1.84 -19.09 13.54
CA LEU A 116 1.95 -18.16 14.67
C LEU A 116 3.25 -18.36 15.47
N LEU A 117 4.06 -17.31 15.60
CA LEU A 117 5.20 -17.21 16.51
C LEU A 117 4.80 -16.47 17.80
N PRO A 118 4.84 -17.14 18.97
CA PRO A 118 4.55 -16.49 20.24
C PRO A 118 5.68 -15.53 20.67
N HIS A 119 5.32 -14.52 21.48
CA HIS A 119 6.20 -13.42 21.89
C HIS A 119 7.58 -13.85 22.46
N HIS A 120 7.66 -14.99 23.15
CA HIS A 120 8.95 -15.47 23.67
C HIS A 120 9.95 -15.95 22.59
N GLN A 121 9.48 -16.25 21.38
CA GLN A 121 10.33 -16.61 20.22
C GLN A 121 10.67 -15.37 19.38
N MET A 122 9.74 -14.42 19.27
CA MET A 122 9.97 -13.11 18.64
C MET A 122 11.08 -12.28 19.32
N ARG A 123 11.58 -12.66 20.50
CA ARG A 123 12.71 -11.97 21.15
C ARG A 123 14.05 -12.11 20.43
N SER A 124 14.22 -13.10 19.56
CA SER A 124 15.48 -13.38 18.85
C SER A 124 15.37 -13.26 17.32
N VAL A 125 14.23 -12.81 16.81
CA VAL A 125 13.97 -12.55 15.39
C VAL A 125 13.25 -11.22 15.24
N ILE A 126 13.39 -10.57 14.09
CA ILE A 126 12.65 -9.34 13.76
C ILE A 126 11.80 -9.56 12.53
N HIS A 127 10.89 -8.61 12.26
CA HIS A 127 10.18 -8.58 11.00
C HIS A 127 11.15 -8.49 9.81
N GLY A 128 11.03 -9.44 8.88
CA GLY A 128 11.85 -9.54 7.66
C GLY A 128 12.91 -10.65 7.68
N ASP A 129 13.17 -11.30 8.83
CA ASP A 129 14.08 -12.47 8.84
C ASP A 129 13.47 -13.65 8.07
N TYR A 130 14.28 -14.36 7.29
CA TYR A 130 13.90 -15.65 6.68
C TYR A 130 14.31 -16.78 7.62
N VAL A 131 13.37 -17.64 8.00
CA VAL A 131 13.52 -18.59 9.12
C VAL A 131 13.03 -19.98 8.76
N LEU A 132 13.52 -20.97 9.52
CA LEU A 132 12.99 -22.33 9.53
C LEU A 132 12.19 -22.54 10.81
N VAL A 133 10.90 -22.86 10.68
CA VAL A 133 10.00 -23.18 11.79
C VAL A 133 9.54 -24.63 11.72
N GLN A 134 9.33 -25.23 12.88
CA GLN A 134 8.62 -26.50 13.02
C GLN A 134 7.23 -26.23 13.58
N PRO A 135 6.14 -26.54 12.85
CA PRO A 135 4.78 -26.51 13.40
C PRO A 135 4.66 -27.36 14.67
N THR A 136 3.70 -27.01 15.51
CA THR A 136 3.39 -27.76 16.74
C THR A 136 1.90 -28.06 16.80
N ASP A 137 1.54 -29.23 17.33
CA ASP A 137 0.16 -29.73 17.38
C ASP A 137 -0.77 -28.93 18.30
N ASN A 138 -0.23 -27.96 19.07
CA ASN A 138 -0.97 -27.09 19.98
C ASN A 138 -1.75 -25.99 19.23
N SER A 139 -2.65 -26.39 18.34
CA SER A 139 -3.62 -25.50 17.71
C SER A 139 -4.70 -25.08 18.71
N LYS A 140 -4.49 -23.93 19.39
CA LYS A 140 -5.58 -23.24 20.08
C LYS A 140 -6.35 -22.40 19.07
N ARG A 141 -7.66 -22.67 18.93
CA ARG A 141 -8.59 -21.97 18.02
C ARG A 141 -8.28 -22.13 16.52
N GLY A 142 -7.69 -23.24 16.09
CA GLY A 142 -7.55 -23.58 14.67
C GLY A 142 -6.33 -22.96 13.95
N ARG A 143 -5.49 -22.18 14.64
CA ARG A 143 -4.24 -21.63 14.08
C ARG A 143 -3.04 -22.53 14.42
N ARG A 144 -2.14 -22.75 13.45
CA ARG A 144 -0.91 -23.53 13.65
C ARG A 144 0.12 -22.68 14.40
N GLU A 145 0.52 -23.09 15.61
CA GLU A 145 1.64 -22.48 16.34
C GLU A 145 2.96 -23.08 15.89
N GLY A 146 4.00 -22.25 15.72
CA GLY A 146 5.33 -22.65 15.28
C GLY A 146 6.40 -22.55 16.36
N ARG A 147 7.43 -23.38 16.21
CA ARG A 147 8.69 -23.30 16.94
C ARG A 147 9.82 -22.95 15.98
N LEU A 148 10.40 -21.76 16.13
CA LEU A 148 11.65 -21.35 15.51
C LEU A 148 12.71 -22.42 15.77
N VAL A 149 13.20 -23.00 14.68
CA VAL A 149 14.36 -23.90 14.70
C VAL A 149 15.63 -23.06 14.60
N ARG A 150 15.61 -22.05 13.72
CA ARG A 150 16.76 -21.21 13.36
C ARG A 150 16.37 -20.09 12.40
N ILE A 151 17.24 -19.09 12.31
CA ILE A 151 17.29 -18.14 11.21
C ILE A 151 18.03 -18.82 10.03
N LEU A 152 17.56 -18.57 8.82
CA LEU A 152 18.20 -18.97 7.56
C LEU A 152 18.95 -17.79 6.96
N GLU A 153 18.27 -16.65 6.87
CA GLU A 153 18.82 -15.37 6.46
C GLU A 153 18.36 -14.28 7.43
N GLU A 154 19.31 -13.53 7.98
CA GLU A 154 19.00 -12.34 8.76
C GLU A 154 18.61 -11.20 7.83
N ARG A 155 17.57 -10.44 8.19
CA ARG A 155 17.24 -9.17 7.51
C ARG A 155 18.50 -8.30 7.38
N GLN A 156 18.92 -8.05 6.13
CA GLN A 156 20.07 -7.21 5.81
C GLN A 156 19.76 -5.71 5.83
N SER A 157 18.49 -5.33 5.66
CA SER A 157 18.10 -3.93 5.57
C SER A 157 18.11 -3.19 6.89
N GLN A 158 18.62 -1.97 6.84
CA GLN A 158 18.72 -1.06 7.97
C GLN A 158 17.34 -0.76 8.59
N ILE A 159 17.36 -0.37 9.86
CA ILE A 159 16.16 -0.06 10.65
C ILE A 159 16.15 1.44 10.92
N VAL A 160 15.05 2.12 10.59
CA VAL A 160 14.80 3.49 11.04
C VAL A 160 14.10 3.46 12.38
N GLY A 161 14.49 4.36 13.27
CA GLY A 161 13.84 4.54 14.56
C GLY A 161 14.24 5.84 15.23
N ARG A 162 13.64 6.09 16.40
CA ARG A 162 13.89 7.28 17.21
C ARG A 162 14.88 6.94 18.32
N PHE A 163 15.92 7.77 18.46
CA PHE A 163 16.98 7.60 19.45
C PHE A 163 16.59 8.20 20.80
N PHE A 164 16.72 7.42 21.86
CA PHE A 164 16.44 7.80 23.24
C PHE A 164 17.67 7.60 24.12
N LEU A 165 17.78 8.43 25.16
CA LEU A 165 18.83 8.38 26.17
C LEU A 165 18.20 8.50 27.55
N GLU A 166 18.05 7.37 28.24
CA GLU A 166 17.48 7.30 29.59
C GLU A 166 18.47 6.69 30.58
N TYR A 167 18.65 7.34 31.74
CA TYR A 167 19.52 6.86 32.83
C TYR A 167 20.96 6.47 32.42
N GLY A 168 21.47 7.01 31.30
CA GLY A 168 22.79 6.72 30.74
C GLY A 168 22.83 5.59 29.71
N TYR A 169 21.70 4.92 29.46
CA TYR A 169 21.52 3.93 28.41
C TYR A 169 20.96 4.59 27.14
N SER A 170 21.64 4.38 26.01
CA SER A 170 21.15 4.79 24.70
C SER A 170 20.41 3.61 24.05
N TYR A 171 19.27 3.87 23.44
CA TYR A 171 18.51 2.87 22.68
C TYR A 171 17.72 3.52 21.55
N VAL A 172 17.26 2.71 20.60
CA VAL A 172 16.42 3.13 19.50
C VAL A 172 15.13 2.33 19.53
N VAL A 173 14.00 3.06 19.47
CA VAL A 173 12.67 2.48 19.24
C VAL A 173 12.45 2.48 17.72
N PRO A 174 12.29 1.32 17.06
CA PRO A 174 11.99 1.25 15.63
C PRO A 174 10.71 2.02 15.29
N ASP A 175 10.67 2.65 14.12
CA ASP A 175 9.45 3.28 13.60
C ASP A 175 8.43 2.23 13.13
N ASP A 176 8.93 1.16 12.51
CA ASP A 176 8.10 0.00 12.15
C ASP A 176 7.65 -0.77 13.40
N SER A 177 6.41 -0.51 13.82
CA SER A 177 5.76 -1.16 14.97
C SER A 177 5.72 -2.70 14.93
N ARG A 178 6.00 -3.35 13.79
CA ARG A 178 6.18 -4.81 13.70
C ARG A 178 7.46 -5.28 14.41
N ILE A 179 8.41 -4.38 14.68
CA ILE A 179 9.63 -4.60 15.45
C ILE A 179 9.42 -4.04 16.86
N SER A 180 8.73 -4.81 17.71
CA SER A 180 8.34 -4.39 19.07
C SER A 180 9.49 -4.36 20.09
N GLN A 181 10.75 -4.50 19.67
CA GLN A 181 11.92 -4.62 20.52
C GLN A 181 12.75 -3.33 20.47
N ASP A 182 13.01 -2.74 21.63
CA ASP A 182 14.00 -1.66 21.74
C ASP A 182 15.40 -2.20 21.45
N ILE A 183 16.15 -1.49 20.60
CA ILE A 183 17.50 -1.90 20.19
C ILE A 183 18.51 -1.03 20.94
N LEU A 184 19.32 -1.66 21.80
CA LEU A 184 20.32 -0.97 22.62
C LEU A 184 21.47 -0.47 21.74
N ILE A 185 21.86 0.78 21.91
CA ILE A 185 22.99 1.38 21.20
C ILE A 185 24.13 1.60 22.20
N PRO A 186 25.29 0.93 22.05
CA PRO A 186 26.46 1.24 22.87
C PRO A 186 26.85 2.72 22.72
N ASN A 187 27.21 3.38 23.82
CA ASN A 187 27.46 4.83 23.83
C ASN A 187 28.57 5.31 22.88
N GLU A 188 29.46 4.40 22.46
CA GLU A 188 30.52 4.59 21.47
C GLU A 188 29.99 4.56 20.01
N LEU A 189 28.87 3.88 19.77
CA LEU A 189 28.30 3.58 18.44
C LEU A 189 27.05 4.41 18.12
N LYS A 190 26.85 5.54 18.83
CA LYS A 190 25.69 6.43 18.64
C LYS A 190 25.84 7.47 17.52
N ALA A 191 27.00 7.54 16.85
CA ALA A 191 27.30 8.47 15.74
C ALA A 191 26.93 9.96 15.97
N GLY A 192 26.91 10.43 17.22
CA GLY A 192 26.54 11.80 17.57
C GLY A 192 25.03 12.06 17.74
N ALA A 193 24.18 11.04 17.63
CA ALA A 193 22.74 11.13 17.84
C ALA A 193 22.37 11.73 19.22
N ARG A 194 21.29 12.52 19.24
CA ARG A 194 20.72 13.17 20.41
C ARG A 194 19.32 12.62 20.69
N MET A 195 18.83 12.86 21.90
CA MET A 195 17.48 12.51 22.33
C MET A 195 16.43 13.02 21.33
N GLY A 196 15.57 12.12 20.83
CA GLY A 196 14.51 12.43 19.88
C GLY A 196 14.95 12.54 18.41
N ASN A 197 16.24 12.31 18.08
CA ASN A 197 16.64 12.23 16.67
C ASN A 197 16.09 10.98 16.01
N VAL A 198 15.69 11.10 14.74
CA VAL A 198 15.49 9.96 13.85
C VAL A 198 16.85 9.49 13.36
N VAL A 199 17.10 8.20 13.49
CA VAL A 199 18.37 7.56 13.17
C VAL A 199 18.14 6.30 12.35
N VAL A 200 19.15 5.97 11.55
CA VAL A 200 19.24 4.71 10.83
C VAL A 200 20.26 3.84 11.58
N ILE A 201 19.88 2.59 11.86
CA ILE A 201 20.71 1.64 12.59
C ILE A 201 20.89 0.33 11.85
N GLU A 202 22.03 -0.31 12.12
CA GLU A 202 22.29 -1.72 11.77
C GLU A 202 22.36 -2.52 13.06
N ILE A 203 21.74 -3.71 13.07
CA ILE A 203 21.86 -4.65 14.18
C ILE A 203 23.27 -5.24 14.17
N THR A 204 23.96 -5.13 15.30
CA THR A 204 25.27 -5.74 15.53
C THR A 204 25.17 -7.04 16.32
N ASP A 205 24.06 -7.24 17.04
CA ASP A 205 23.85 -8.40 17.91
C ASP A 205 22.35 -8.68 18.09
N ARG A 206 21.92 -9.89 17.72
CA ARG A 206 20.53 -10.36 17.85
C ARG A 206 20.10 -10.67 19.30
N GLY A 207 20.99 -10.43 20.27
CA GLY A 207 20.70 -10.64 21.68
C GLY A 207 20.68 -12.12 22.07
N ALA A 208 20.11 -12.40 23.23
CA ALA A 208 19.91 -13.74 23.75
C ALA A 208 18.68 -13.76 24.68
N ARG A 209 18.27 -14.92 25.18
CA ARG A 209 17.14 -15.03 26.14
C ARG A 209 17.23 -14.09 27.36
N SER A 210 18.45 -13.67 27.74
CA SER A 210 18.76 -12.80 28.87
C SER A 210 19.24 -11.38 28.50
N ARG A 211 19.40 -11.04 27.21
CA ARG A 211 19.97 -9.76 26.75
C ARG A 211 19.24 -9.27 25.51
N GLY A 212 18.84 -8.00 25.49
CA GLY A 212 18.21 -7.36 24.33
C GLY A 212 19.11 -7.30 23.09
N MET A 213 18.52 -6.96 21.95
CA MET A 213 19.28 -6.73 20.72
C MET A 213 20.16 -5.49 20.86
N MET A 214 21.29 -5.45 20.15
CA MET A 214 22.17 -4.30 20.09
C MET A 214 22.42 -3.89 18.65
N GLY A 215 22.59 -2.59 18.43
CA GLY A 215 22.90 -2.02 17.12
C GLY A 215 23.94 -0.89 17.19
N LYS A 216 24.29 -0.38 16.02
CA LYS A 216 25.08 0.84 15.81
C LYS A 216 24.24 1.84 15.01
N VAL A 217 24.39 3.13 15.29
CA VAL A 217 23.87 4.18 14.41
C VAL A 217 24.82 4.30 13.21
N VAL A 218 24.26 4.22 12.01
CA VAL A 218 25.01 4.43 10.75
C VAL A 218 24.74 5.81 10.15
N GLU A 219 23.54 6.36 10.36
CA GLU A 219 23.13 7.68 9.86
C GLU A 219 22.23 8.37 10.90
N VAL A 220 22.36 9.69 11.03
CA VAL A 220 21.46 10.53 11.84
C VAL A 220 20.68 11.43 10.89
N LEU A 221 19.40 11.14 10.68
CA LEU A 221 18.57 11.86 9.70
C LEU A 221 18.21 13.28 10.17
N GLY A 222 17.98 13.45 11.48
CA GLY A 222 17.67 14.77 12.05
C GLY A 222 16.62 14.72 13.15
N GLU A 223 15.82 15.77 13.27
CA GLU A 223 14.73 15.89 14.24
C GLU A 223 13.44 15.27 13.71
N ASN A 224 12.65 14.63 14.59
CA ASN A 224 11.45 13.87 14.20
C ASN A 224 10.34 14.69 13.52
N MET A 225 10.31 16.00 13.74
CA MET A 225 9.32 16.92 13.16
C MET A 225 9.94 17.84 12.09
N ALA A 226 11.11 17.49 11.55
CA ALA A 226 11.69 18.21 10.42
C ALA A 226 10.87 17.92 9.15
N PRO A 227 10.50 18.94 8.33
CA PRO A 227 9.70 18.70 7.13
C PRO A 227 10.42 17.81 6.11
N GLY A 228 9.74 16.76 5.63
CA GLY A 228 10.32 15.74 4.75
C GLY A 228 10.85 14.52 5.49
N MET A 229 10.89 14.53 6.84
CA MET A 229 11.36 13.40 7.65
C MET A 229 10.46 12.17 7.47
N GLU A 230 9.15 12.38 7.40
CA GLU A 230 8.16 11.34 7.14
C GLU A 230 8.44 10.58 5.83
N THR A 231 8.83 11.31 4.78
CA THR A 231 9.25 10.73 3.50
C THR A 231 10.57 9.96 3.62
N GLN A 232 11.56 10.49 4.34
CA GLN A 232 12.84 9.80 4.57
C GLN A 232 12.70 8.51 5.41
N ILE A 233 11.79 8.50 6.38
CA ILE A 233 11.40 7.32 7.14
C ILE A 233 10.75 6.30 6.21
N ALA A 234 9.70 6.69 5.47
CA ALA A 234 8.95 5.76 4.60
C ALA A 234 9.84 5.11 3.52
N ILE A 235 10.71 5.87 2.86
CA ILE A 235 11.67 5.37 1.87
C ILE A 235 12.51 4.22 2.44
N ARG A 236 13.04 4.38 3.66
CA ARG A 236 13.92 3.39 4.30
C ARG A 236 13.14 2.23 4.93
N THR A 237 12.01 2.48 5.58
CA THR A 237 11.12 1.45 6.16
C THR A 237 10.60 0.49 5.08
N HIS A 238 10.18 1.01 3.93
CA HIS A 238 9.72 0.20 2.78
C HIS A 238 10.83 -0.29 1.86
N GLN A 239 12.10 0.08 2.12
CA GLN A 239 13.26 -0.32 1.32
C GLN A 239 13.10 0.08 -0.16
N ILE A 240 12.71 1.33 -0.39
CA ILE A 240 12.63 1.94 -1.73
C ILE A 240 14.05 2.36 -2.14
N PRO A 241 14.58 1.85 -3.28
CA PRO A 241 15.87 2.30 -3.80
C PRO A 241 15.76 3.77 -4.20
N HIS A 242 16.64 4.60 -3.65
CA HIS A 242 16.62 6.05 -3.84
C HIS A 242 18.00 6.58 -4.24
N GLU A 243 19.08 6.07 -3.62
CA GLU A 243 20.45 6.35 -4.05
C GLU A 243 20.74 5.76 -5.44
N TRP A 244 21.57 6.44 -6.24
CA TRP A 244 21.99 5.96 -7.55
C TRP A 244 23.28 5.13 -7.44
N PRO A 245 23.33 3.90 -7.97
CA PRO A 245 24.57 3.13 -8.02
C PRO A 245 25.65 3.85 -8.85
N GLN A 246 26.92 3.76 -8.44
CA GLN A 246 28.03 4.40 -9.15
C GLN A 246 28.16 3.93 -10.62
N GLU A 247 27.66 2.74 -10.95
CA GLU A 247 27.60 2.24 -12.33
C GLU A 247 26.57 3.00 -13.18
N VAL A 248 25.44 3.40 -12.58
CA VAL A 248 24.42 4.25 -13.22
C VAL A 248 24.99 5.64 -13.48
N GLU A 249 25.65 6.26 -12.49
CA GLU A 249 26.31 7.57 -12.65
C GLU A 249 27.32 7.57 -13.81
N LYS A 250 28.16 6.53 -13.89
CA LYS A 250 29.12 6.34 -14.99
C LYS A 250 28.43 6.16 -16.35
N GLN A 251 27.30 5.46 -16.40
CA GLN A 251 26.54 5.24 -17.63
C GLN A 251 25.91 6.53 -18.16
N ILE A 252 25.38 7.39 -17.27
CA ILE A 252 24.70 8.64 -17.68
C ILE A 252 25.65 9.82 -17.93
N ALA A 253 26.88 9.79 -17.40
CA ALA A 253 27.83 10.92 -17.47
C ALA A 253 28.20 11.40 -18.89
N ASN A 254 27.99 10.56 -19.92
CA ASN A 254 28.30 10.88 -21.32
C ASN A 254 27.04 11.21 -22.16
N LEU A 255 25.86 11.32 -21.54
CA LEU A 255 24.63 11.71 -22.23
C LEU A 255 24.62 13.23 -22.51
N GLY A 256 24.39 13.61 -23.76
CA GLY A 256 24.15 15.00 -24.14
C GLY A 256 22.71 15.45 -23.86
N GLU A 257 22.45 16.75 -23.97
CA GLU A 257 21.11 17.35 -23.76
C GLU A 257 20.16 17.13 -24.96
N GLU A 258 20.73 16.92 -26.15
CA GLU A 258 20.02 16.77 -27.42
C GLU A 258 20.13 15.35 -28.00
N VAL A 259 19.14 14.99 -28.82
CA VAL A 259 19.15 13.73 -29.58
C VAL A 259 20.13 13.84 -30.76
N PRO A 260 21.18 13.00 -30.83
CA PRO A 260 22.14 13.04 -31.94
C PRO A 260 21.49 12.65 -33.27
N GLU A 261 21.94 13.26 -34.37
CA GLU A 261 21.34 13.05 -35.71
C GLU A 261 21.38 11.59 -36.15
N GLU A 262 22.44 10.85 -35.78
CA GLU A 262 22.59 9.42 -36.09
C GLU A 262 21.47 8.57 -35.47
N ALA A 263 20.91 9.00 -34.32
CA ALA A 263 19.80 8.31 -33.66
C ALA A 263 18.43 8.58 -34.31
N LYS A 264 18.34 9.63 -35.16
CA LYS A 264 17.14 10.00 -35.92
C LYS A 264 17.04 9.24 -37.25
N VAL A 265 18.16 8.75 -37.78
CA VAL A 265 18.22 8.04 -39.07
C VAL A 265 17.37 6.76 -39.04
N GLY A 266 16.56 6.56 -40.08
CA GLY A 266 15.71 5.37 -40.25
C GLY A 266 14.39 5.40 -39.48
N ARG A 267 14.13 6.45 -38.68
CA ARG A 267 12.85 6.65 -37.99
C ARG A 267 11.86 7.43 -38.84
N VAL A 268 10.56 7.28 -38.55
CA VAL A 268 9.51 8.09 -39.17
C VAL A 268 9.60 9.53 -38.66
N ASP A 269 9.65 10.50 -39.56
CA ASP A 269 9.66 11.93 -39.19
C ASP A 269 8.23 12.44 -38.94
N LEU A 270 7.92 12.74 -37.68
CA LEU A 270 6.67 13.34 -37.23
C LEU A 270 6.87 14.76 -36.67
N ARG A 271 8.02 15.41 -36.91
CA ARG A 271 8.35 16.74 -36.35
C ARG A 271 7.46 17.88 -36.87
N GLN A 272 6.70 17.64 -37.95
CA GLN A 272 5.70 18.56 -38.49
C GLN A 272 4.25 18.17 -38.14
N LEU A 273 4.06 17.07 -37.39
CA LEU A 273 2.75 16.68 -36.89
C LEU A 273 2.45 17.47 -35.61
N PRO A 274 1.26 18.10 -35.43
CA PRO A 274 0.91 18.91 -34.26
C PRO A 274 0.71 18.14 -32.94
N LEU A 275 1.66 17.27 -32.58
CA LEU A 275 1.71 16.54 -31.32
C LEU A 275 1.91 17.51 -30.15
N VAL A 276 1.14 17.32 -29.08
CA VAL A 276 1.21 18.10 -27.83
C VAL A 276 1.25 17.18 -26.62
N THR A 277 1.90 17.62 -25.54
CA THR A 277 1.80 16.98 -24.22
C THR A 277 0.79 17.73 -23.35
N ILE A 278 0.04 17.03 -22.51
CA ILE A 278 -1.03 17.60 -21.66
C ILE A 278 -0.93 16.96 -20.28
N ASP A 279 -0.36 17.69 -19.33
CA ASP A 279 0.08 17.14 -18.04
C ASP A 279 -0.37 18.00 -16.85
N GLY A 280 -0.06 17.55 -15.63
CA GLY A 280 -0.20 18.40 -14.44
C GLY A 280 0.82 19.55 -14.45
N GLU A 281 0.50 20.68 -13.81
CA GLU A 281 1.36 21.85 -13.68
C GLU A 281 2.77 21.49 -13.16
N ASP A 282 2.82 20.59 -12.19
CA ASP A 282 4.03 20.16 -11.49
C ASP A 282 4.86 19.10 -12.24
N ALA A 283 4.32 18.46 -13.29
CA ALA A 283 4.99 17.40 -14.05
C ALA A 283 6.19 17.90 -14.88
N ARG A 284 7.20 17.04 -15.06
CA ARG A 284 8.47 17.32 -15.80
C ARG A 284 8.88 16.18 -16.74
N ASP A 285 8.38 14.98 -16.45
CA ASP A 285 8.56 13.70 -17.11
C ASP A 285 7.39 13.42 -18.07
N PHE A 286 7.41 14.07 -19.24
CA PHE A 286 6.35 13.94 -20.24
C PHE A 286 6.53 12.63 -21.04
N ASP A 287 5.87 11.57 -20.58
CA ASP A 287 5.88 10.25 -21.21
C ASP A 287 5.18 10.23 -22.58
N ASP A 288 4.06 10.96 -22.73
CA ASP A 288 3.15 10.84 -23.87
C ASP A 288 2.81 12.17 -24.56
N ALA A 289 2.57 12.08 -25.87
CA ALA A 289 2.07 13.17 -26.71
C ALA A 289 0.98 12.67 -27.67
N VAL A 290 -0.05 13.49 -27.86
CA VAL A 290 -1.26 13.12 -28.61
C VAL A 290 -1.54 14.05 -29.78
N TYR A 291 -2.11 13.48 -30.85
CA TYR A 291 -2.68 14.21 -31.99
C TYR A 291 -3.74 13.33 -32.67
N CYS A 292 -4.83 13.91 -33.19
CA CYS A 292 -5.79 13.19 -34.01
C CYS A 292 -6.32 14.01 -35.20
N GLU A 293 -6.83 13.29 -36.20
CA GLU A 293 -7.51 13.88 -37.36
C GLU A 293 -8.80 13.10 -37.69
N LYS A 294 -9.82 13.78 -38.23
CA LYS A 294 -10.99 13.11 -38.83
C LYS A 294 -10.59 12.34 -40.09
N LYS A 295 -11.06 11.11 -40.21
CA LYS A 295 -10.88 10.28 -41.40
C LYS A 295 -11.98 10.60 -42.43
N LYS A 296 -11.62 10.68 -43.72
CA LYS A 296 -12.53 11.03 -44.84
C LYS A 296 -13.79 10.15 -44.97
N GLY A 297 -13.81 8.96 -44.36
CA GLY A 297 -14.94 8.03 -44.36
C GLY A 297 -15.68 7.91 -43.02
N GLY A 298 -15.48 8.85 -42.10
CA GLY A 298 -15.97 8.77 -40.72
C GLY A 298 -14.95 8.15 -39.77
N GLY A 299 -15.09 8.48 -38.48
CA GLY A 299 -14.12 8.13 -37.45
C GLY A 299 -12.84 8.98 -37.47
N TRP A 300 -11.82 8.54 -36.74
CA TRP A 300 -10.57 9.26 -36.52
C TRP A 300 -9.34 8.41 -36.85
N ARG A 301 -8.23 9.09 -37.08
CA ARG A 301 -6.89 8.54 -36.89
C ARG A 301 -6.27 9.26 -35.68
N LEU A 302 -5.74 8.48 -34.75
CA LEU A 302 -5.12 8.93 -33.50
C LEU A 302 -3.65 8.51 -33.51
N TRP A 303 -2.76 9.42 -33.14
CA TRP A 303 -1.37 9.14 -32.82
C TRP A 303 -1.17 9.34 -31.33
N VAL A 304 -0.59 8.32 -30.70
CA VAL A 304 -0.05 8.37 -29.35
C VAL A 304 1.45 8.10 -29.48
N ALA A 305 2.26 9.15 -29.31
CA ALA A 305 3.71 9.07 -29.33
C ALA A 305 4.21 8.98 -27.90
N ILE A 306 4.95 7.92 -27.57
CA ILE A 306 5.48 7.66 -26.23
C ILE A 306 7.00 7.79 -26.24
N ALA A 307 7.57 8.37 -25.18
CA ALA A 307 9.01 8.45 -24.92
C ALA A 307 9.74 7.12 -25.23
N ASP A 308 10.76 7.17 -26.09
CA ASP A 308 11.51 5.96 -26.48
C ASP A 308 12.60 5.57 -25.44
N VAL A 309 12.15 5.28 -24.23
CA VAL A 309 13.03 4.91 -23.10
C VAL A 309 13.85 3.66 -23.41
N SER A 310 13.29 2.69 -24.14
CA SER A 310 13.98 1.45 -24.52
C SER A 310 15.23 1.67 -25.38
N TYR A 311 15.31 2.80 -26.10
CA TYR A 311 16.52 3.18 -26.82
C TYR A 311 17.68 3.58 -25.89
N TYR A 312 17.39 4.22 -24.76
CA TYR A 312 18.39 4.70 -23.78
C TYR A 312 18.70 3.65 -22.71
N VAL A 313 17.68 2.94 -22.22
CA VAL A 313 17.79 1.91 -21.18
C VAL A 313 17.79 0.54 -21.85
N ARG A 314 19.00 0.02 -22.13
CA ARG A 314 19.19 -1.29 -22.78
C ARG A 314 19.23 -2.44 -21.76
N PRO A 315 18.73 -3.64 -22.11
CA PRO A 315 18.82 -4.83 -21.27
C PRO A 315 20.23 -5.05 -20.70
N ASP A 316 20.30 -5.55 -19.45
CA ASP A 316 21.51 -5.92 -18.71
C ASP A 316 22.48 -4.76 -18.35
N THR A 317 22.17 -3.52 -18.74
CA THR A 317 22.94 -2.33 -18.35
C THR A 317 22.68 -1.89 -16.90
N ALA A 318 23.50 -0.99 -16.35
CA ALA A 318 23.33 -0.51 -14.97
C ALA A 318 22.00 0.23 -14.78
N LEU A 319 21.61 1.07 -15.75
CA LEU A 319 20.30 1.72 -15.79
C LEU A 319 19.14 0.71 -15.78
N ASP A 320 19.27 -0.41 -16.49
CA ASP A 320 18.23 -1.44 -16.56
C ASP A 320 18.09 -2.22 -15.25
N LYS A 321 19.22 -2.64 -14.67
CA LYS A 321 19.24 -3.30 -13.36
C LYS A 321 18.64 -2.45 -12.26
N GLU A 322 18.91 -1.14 -12.25
CA GLU A 322 18.32 -0.22 -11.28
C GLU A 322 16.84 0.09 -11.59
N ALA A 323 16.44 0.13 -12.86
CA ALA A 323 15.03 0.25 -13.24
C ALA A 323 14.21 -0.98 -12.83
N ILE A 324 14.78 -2.20 -12.89
CA ILE A 324 14.18 -3.43 -12.32
C ILE A 324 14.04 -3.31 -10.80
N ASN A 325 15.11 -2.89 -10.11
CA ASN A 325 15.17 -2.76 -8.65
C ASN A 325 14.12 -1.76 -8.10
N ARG A 326 13.92 -0.65 -8.81
CA ARG A 326 12.88 0.35 -8.49
C ARG A 326 11.49 -0.13 -8.91
N GLY A 327 11.36 -0.65 -10.12
CA GLY A 327 10.12 -1.15 -10.74
C GLY A 327 9.17 -0.05 -11.23
N ASN A 328 9.04 1.03 -10.47
CA ASN A 328 8.30 2.23 -10.82
C ASN A 328 8.83 3.47 -10.09
N SER A 329 8.48 4.67 -10.56
CA SER A 329 8.70 5.91 -9.79
C SER A 329 7.73 5.95 -8.60
N VAL A 330 8.18 6.53 -7.48
CA VAL A 330 7.38 6.71 -6.26
C VAL A 330 7.11 8.20 -6.05
N TYR A 331 5.84 8.58 -6.00
CA TYR A 331 5.38 9.97 -5.91
C TYR A 331 4.91 10.27 -4.47
N PHE A 332 5.84 10.72 -3.62
CA PHE A 332 5.48 11.25 -2.31
C PHE A 332 4.94 12.67 -2.45
N PRO A 333 4.15 13.16 -1.47
CA PRO A 333 3.81 14.57 -1.38
C PRO A 333 5.08 15.44 -1.36
N SER A 334 5.20 16.35 -2.33
CA SER A 334 6.35 17.24 -2.57
C SER A 334 7.69 16.61 -2.99
N GLN A 335 7.83 15.28 -3.08
CA GLN A 335 9.06 14.61 -3.50
C GLN A 335 8.80 13.39 -4.40
N VAL A 336 9.54 13.26 -5.49
CA VAL A 336 9.53 12.05 -6.34
C VAL A 336 10.83 11.28 -6.14
N VAL A 337 10.74 9.95 -6.03
CA VAL A 337 11.87 9.02 -6.20
C VAL A 337 11.70 8.38 -7.59
N PRO A 338 12.39 8.86 -8.63
CA PRO A 338 12.12 8.41 -10.00
C PRO A 338 12.74 7.03 -10.28
N MET A 339 12.11 6.27 -11.18
CA MET A 339 12.63 4.99 -11.68
C MET A 339 13.94 5.17 -12.47
N LEU A 340 14.09 6.31 -13.16
CA LEU A 340 15.23 6.63 -14.02
C LEU A 340 15.83 8.00 -13.65
N PRO A 341 17.16 8.19 -13.75
CA PRO A 341 17.83 9.44 -13.46
C PRO A 341 17.25 10.63 -14.24
N GLU A 342 17.24 11.80 -13.62
CA GLU A 342 16.55 13.02 -14.07
C GLU A 342 17.03 13.49 -15.45
N VAL A 343 18.30 13.25 -15.81
CA VAL A 343 18.86 13.55 -17.14
C VAL A 343 18.17 12.75 -18.27
N LEU A 344 17.64 11.56 -17.95
CA LEU A 344 16.78 10.79 -18.85
C LEU A 344 15.31 11.17 -18.65
N SER A 345 14.78 11.03 -17.43
CA SER A 345 13.34 11.15 -17.16
C SER A 345 12.77 12.55 -17.42
N ASN A 346 13.50 13.62 -17.10
CA ASN A 346 13.11 15.00 -17.40
C ASN A 346 13.78 15.56 -18.68
N GLY A 347 14.85 14.90 -19.15
CA GLY A 347 15.71 15.37 -20.25
C GLY A 347 15.45 14.67 -21.58
N LEU A 348 16.22 13.61 -21.86
CA LEU A 348 16.25 12.94 -23.17
C LEU A 348 15.01 12.08 -23.49
N CYS A 349 14.37 11.50 -22.47
CA CYS A 349 13.14 10.71 -22.65
C CYS A 349 11.89 11.60 -22.64
N SER A 350 11.84 12.62 -21.77
CA SER A 350 10.71 13.57 -21.71
C SER A 350 10.45 14.23 -23.06
N LEU A 351 9.20 14.19 -23.51
CA LEU A 351 8.72 14.77 -24.78
C LEU A 351 8.58 16.30 -24.72
N ASN A 352 9.66 16.95 -24.27
CA ASN A 352 9.78 18.38 -24.06
C ASN A 352 9.37 19.21 -25.29
N PRO A 353 8.78 20.40 -25.09
CA PRO A 353 8.31 21.24 -26.18
C PRO A 353 9.46 21.76 -27.03
N GLN A 354 9.22 21.87 -28.34
CA GLN A 354 10.07 22.56 -29.32
C GLN A 354 11.47 21.94 -29.55
N VAL A 355 11.74 20.75 -28.98
CA VAL A 355 12.97 19.99 -29.16
C VAL A 355 12.70 18.62 -29.79
N ASP A 356 13.65 18.14 -30.60
CA ASP A 356 13.56 16.82 -31.22
C ASP A 356 13.68 15.71 -30.15
N ARG A 357 12.74 14.75 -30.19
CA ARG A 357 12.69 13.60 -29.26
C ARG A 357 12.40 12.30 -29.98
N LEU A 358 13.03 11.22 -29.50
CA LEU A 358 12.79 9.87 -29.98
C LEU A 358 11.53 9.32 -29.33
N CYS A 359 10.63 8.74 -30.13
CA CYS A 359 9.39 8.16 -29.64
C CYS A 359 9.10 6.80 -30.29
N MET A 360 8.39 5.95 -29.53
CA MET A 360 7.67 4.80 -30.02
C MET A 360 6.21 5.21 -30.20
N VAL A 361 5.70 5.09 -31.43
CA VAL A 361 4.37 5.63 -31.78
C VAL A 361 3.39 4.52 -32.00
N CYS A 362 2.20 4.63 -31.40
CA CYS A 362 1.02 3.87 -31.77
C CYS A 362 0.11 4.75 -32.63
N GLU A 363 0.03 4.48 -33.95
CA GLU A 363 -0.98 5.08 -34.82
C GLU A 363 -2.18 4.14 -34.91
N MET A 364 -3.35 4.66 -34.59
CA MET A 364 -4.61 3.94 -34.49
C MET A 364 -5.65 4.53 -35.42
N THR A 365 -6.56 3.68 -35.89
CA THR A 365 -7.80 4.09 -36.56
C THR A 365 -8.99 3.72 -35.69
N ILE A 366 -9.89 4.66 -35.49
CA ILE A 366 -11.03 4.58 -34.58
C ILE A 366 -12.28 4.83 -35.41
N SER A 367 -13.31 4.00 -35.26
CA SER A 367 -14.59 4.20 -35.95
C SER A 367 -15.35 5.42 -35.43
N ASP A 368 -16.36 5.84 -36.20
CA ASP A 368 -17.44 6.76 -35.77
C ASP A 368 -18.15 6.36 -34.46
N THR A 369 -18.02 5.10 -34.09
CA THR A 369 -18.62 4.40 -32.95
C THR A 369 -17.59 4.06 -31.86
N GLY A 370 -16.38 4.63 -31.92
CA GLY A 370 -15.35 4.53 -30.87
C GLY A 370 -14.64 3.18 -30.80
N LYS A 371 -14.75 2.33 -31.83
CA LYS A 371 -14.08 1.03 -31.87
C LYS A 371 -12.72 1.14 -32.55
N LEU A 372 -11.69 0.53 -31.97
CA LEU A 372 -10.38 0.36 -32.59
C LEU A 372 -10.52 -0.52 -33.84
N SER A 373 -10.36 0.07 -35.03
CA SER A 373 -10.50 -0.63 -36.33
C SER A 373 -9.17 -1.13 -36.90
N GLY A 374 -8.04 -0.65 -36.37
CA GLY A 374 -6.70 -1.04 -36.79
C GLY A 374 -5.65 -0.17 -36.13
N TYR A 375 -4.44 -0.71 -35.98
CA TYR A 375 -3.31 -0.07 -35.32
C TYR A 375 -1.99 -0.46 -36.00
N LYS A 376 -0.96 0.36 -35.83
CA LYS A 376 0.44 0.04 -36.14
C LYS A 376 1.37 0.70 -35.13
N HIS A 377 2.52 0.07 -34.88
CA HIS A 377 3.56 0.59 -34.02
C HIS A 377 4.83 0.82 -34.83
N TYR A 378 5.54 1.92 -34.58
CA TYR A 378 6.79 2.24 -35.29
C TYR A 378 7.66 3.23 -34.50
N GLU A 379 8.97 3.20 -34.78
CA GLU A 379 9.95 4.12 -34.23
C GLU A 379 9.93 5.46 -35.00
N ALA A 380 9.86 6.57 -34.28
CA ALA A 380 9.74 7.91 -34.87
C ALA A 380 10.65 8.94 -34.17
N VAL A 381 10.80 10.09 -34.82
CA VAL A 381 11.30 11.34 -34.24
C VAL A 381 10.17 12.37 -34.28
N MET A 382 9.93 13.07 -33.18
CA MET A 382 8.89 14.08 -33.05
C MET A 382 9.44 15.38 -32.47
N ASN A 383 8.64 16.44 -32.55
CA ASN A 383 8.91 17.73 -31.92
C ASN A 383 7.58 18.23 -31.33
N SER A 384 7.47 18.30 -30.00
CA SER A 384 6.22 18.66 -29.33
C SER A 384 5.90 20.14 -29.54
N HIS A 385 4.76 20.44 -30.15
CA HIS A 385 4.41 21.81 -30.54
C HIS A 385 4.01 22.68 -29.33
N ALA A 386 3.52 22.06 -28.25
CA ALA A 386 3.28 22.72 -26.97
C ALA A 386 3.27 21.74 -25.80
N ARG A 387 3.77 22.20 -24.65
CA ARG A 387 3.50 21.63 -23.32
C ARG A 387 2.31 22.36 -22.74
N LEU A 388 1.17 21.67 -22.64
CA LEU A 388 -0.08 22.20 -22.10
C LEU A 388 -0.32 21.66 -20.69
N THR A 389 -1.35 22.17 -20.01
CA THR A 389 -1.83 21.55 -18.76
C THR A 389 -3.29 21.17 -18.88
N TYR A 390 -3.73 20.21 -18.06
CA TYR A 390 -5.14 19.81 -17.99
C TYR A 390 -6.07 21.00 -17.72
N THR A 391 -5.65 21.96 -16.89
CA THR A 391 -6.35 23.22 -16.62
C THR A 391 -6.55 24.00 -17.92
N LYS A 392 -5.44 24.40 -18.58
CA LYS A 392 -5.47 25.18 -19.82
C LYS A 392 -6.29 24.54 -20.94
N VAL A 393 -6.24 23.21 -21.06
CA VAL A 393 -6.99 22.50 -22.10
C VAL A 393 -8.48 22.47 -21.79
N SER A 394 -8.88 22.37 -20.51
CA SER A 394 -10.30 22.57 -20.12
C SER A 394 -10.75 23.98 -20.48
N ASP A 395 -9.99 25.00 -20.07
CA ASP A 395 -10.30 26.42 -20.31
C ASP A 395 -10.45 26.72 -21.82
N ILE A 396 -9.54 26.18 -22.65
CA ILE A 396 -9.59 26.29 -24.13
C ILE A 396 -10.87 25.64 -24.71
N LEU A 397 -11.29 24.49 -24.18
CA LEU A 397 -12.48 23.76 -24.62
C LEU A 397 -13.78 24.40 -24.10
N GLU A 398 -13.72 25.09 -22.96
CA GLU A 398 -14.82 25.83 -22.34
C GLU A 398 -15.02 27.22 -22.96
N GLY A 399 -13.99 27.76 -23.63
CA GLY A 399 -14.11 28.94 -24.49
C GLY A 399 -13.22 30.14 -24.11
N ASP A 400 -12.22 29.97 -23.24
CA ASP A 400 -11.35 31.06 -22.80
C ASP A 400 -10.68 31.80 -23.97
N GLU A 401 -10.93 33.11 -24.09
CA GLU A 401 -10.50 33.91 -25.24
C GLU A 401 -8.97 34.08 -25.29
N GLU A 402 -8.31 34.30 -24.14
CA GLU A 402 -6.86 34.55 -24.08
C GLU A 402 -6.06 33.29 -24.47
N LEU A 403 -6.40 32.13 -23.90
CA LEU A 403 -5.75 30.87 -24.22
C LEU A 403 -6.06 30.42 -25.64
N ARG A 404 -7.28 30.65 -26.15
CA ARG A 404 -7.63 30.32 -27.53
C ARG A 404 -6.92 31.21 -28.56
N GLU A 405 -6.70 32.49 -28.27
CA GLU A 405 -5.84 33.35 -29.11
C GLU A 405 -4.38 32.89 -29.04
N ARG A 406 -3.85 32.68 -27.83
CA ARG A 406 -2.46 32.26 -27.59
C ARG A 406 -2.10 30.93 -28.25
N TYR A 407 -3.02 29.98 -28.28
CA TYR A 407 -2.83 28.64 -28.83
C TYR A 407 -3.62 28.40 -30.14
N ALA A 408 -3.99 29.47 -30.87
CA ALA A 408 -4.94 29.43 -32.00
C ALA A 408 -4.66 28.33 -33.05
N ALA A 409 -3.39 28.03 -33.34
CA ALA A 409 -3.00 26.96 -34.27
C ALA A 409 -3.31 25.54 -33.78
N LEU A 410 -3.40 25.34 -32.46
CA LEU A 410 -3.63 24.05 -31.81
C LEU A 410 -5.10 23.85 -31.40
N VAL A 411 -5.87 24.92 -31.22
CA VAL A 411 -7.30 24.87 -30.83
C VAL A 411 -8.12 23.88 -31.68
N PRO A 412 -8.04 23.85 -33.03
CA PRO A 412 -8.81 22.89 -33.83
C PRO A 412 -8.44 21.43 -33.56
N HIS A 413 -7.20 21.15 -33.17
CA HIS A 413 -6.72 19.80 -32.86
C HIS A 413 -7.14 19.36 -31.46
N LEU A 414 -7.18 20.28 -30.49
CA LEU A 414 -7.71 20.04 -29.15
C LEU A 414 -9.24 19.79 -29.19
N GLU A 415 -9.98 20.56 -29.99
CA GLU A 415 -11.41 20.34 -30.23
C GLU A 415 -11.68 19.00 -30.92
N GLU A 416 -10.80 18.54 -31.82
CA GLU A 416 -10.91 17.24 -32.47
C GLU A 416 -10.64 16.07 -31.49
N LEU A 417 -9.65 16.23 -30.59
CA LEU A 417 -9.41 15.29 -29.49
C LEU A 417 -10.63 15.20 -28.56
N HIS A 418 -11.28 16.33 -28.24
CA HIS A 418 -12.51 16.35 -27.43
C HIS A 418 -13.71 15.69 -28.14
N ALA A 419 -13.83 15.90 -29.46
CA ALA A 419 -14.87 15.25 -30.27
C ALA A 419 -14.70 13.73 -30.33
N MET A 420 -13.47 13.25 -30.51
CA MET A 420 -13.12 11.82 -30.46
C MET A 420 -13.37 11.24 -29.06
N TYR A 421 -12.93 11.92 -28.00
CA TYR A 421 -13.13 11.53 -26.61
C TYR A 421 -14.61 11.27 -26.26
N LYS A 422 -15.52 12.17 -26.67
CA LYS A 422 -16.97 12.00 -26.44
C LYS A 422 -17.51 10.67 -27.00
N VAL A 423 -16.98 10.24 -28.15
CA VAL A 423 -17.34 8.95 -28.76
C VAL A 423 -16.67 7.77 -28.03
N LEU A 424 -15.41 7.91 -27.61
CA LEU A 424 -14.72 6.88 -26.81
C LEU A 424 -15.41 6.64 -25.46
N LYS A 425 -15.81 7.71 -24.75
CA LYS A 425 -16.61 7.60 -23.51
C LYS A 425 -17.93 6.87 -23.76
N ALA A 426 -18.69 7.25 -24.79
CA ALA A 426 -19.94 6.55 -25.13
C ALA A 426 -19.71 5.05 -25.45
N ALA A 427 -18.59 4.70 -26.09
CA ALA A 427 -18.21 3.31 -26.35
C ALA A 427 -17.74 2.57 -25.07
N ARG A 428 -17.11 3.25 -24.12
CA ARG A 428 -16.74 2.74 -22.79
C ARG A 428 -17.98 2.44 -21.93
N ASP A 429 -18.94 3.36 -21.91
CA ASP A 429 -20.21 3.22 -21.19
C ASP A 429 -21.04 2.05 -21.75
N GLN A 430 -21.09 1.89 -23.08
CA GLN A 430 -21.75 0.76 -23.75
C GLN A 430 -21.06 -0.59 -23.50
N ARG A 431 -19.73 -0.58 -23.26
CA ARG A 431 -18.96 -1.79 -22.96
C ARG A 431 -19.16 -2.29 -21.53
N GLY A 432 -19.79 -1.49 -20.65
CA GLY A 432 -19.96 -1.83 -19.24
C GLY A 432 -18.69 -1.66 -18.41
N ALA A 433 -17.77 -0.78 -18.83
CA ALA A 433 -16.65 -0.39 -17.97
C ALA A 433 -17.20 0.35 -16.73
N ILE A 434 -16.56 0.13 -15.59
CA ILE A 434 -17.07 0.61 -14.30
C ILE A 434 -16.31 1.88 -13.95
N GLU A 435 -16.95 3.04 -14.10
CA GLU A 435 -16.39 4.33 -13.69
C GLU A 435 -16.64 4.54 -12.19
N PHE A 436 -15.57 4.72 -11.44
CA PHE A 436 -15.61 5.05 -10.01
C PHE A 436 -15.22 6.51 -9.82
N GLU A 437 -16.09 7.28 -9.20
CA GLU A 437 -15.81 8.65 -8.75
C GLU A 437 -15.22 8.57 -7.34
N THR A 438 -13.91 8.39 -7.25
CA THR A 438 -13.15 8.60 -6.01
C THR A 438 -12.60 10.02 -5.99
N VAL A 439 -12.90 10.78 -4.94
CA VAL A 439 -12.30 12.11 -4.72
C VAL A 439 -10.89 11.91 -4.16
N GLU A 440 -9.89 12.20 -4.99
CA GLU A 440 -8.49 12.31 -4.58
C GLU A 440 -8.22 13.69 -3.97
N THR A 441 -7.21 13.80 -3.11
CA THR A 441 -6.81 15.05 -2.47
C THR A 441 -5.40 15.47 -2.85
N LYS A 442 -5.23 16.75 -3.23
CA LYS A 442 -3.91 17.41 -3.32
C LYS A 442 -3.63 18.11 -2.00
N PHE A 443 -2.41 17.97 -1.50
CA PHE A 443 -1.90 18.78 -0.39
C PHE A 443 -1.23 20.04 -0.93
N ILE A 444 -1.64 21.20 -0.43
CA ILE A 444 -1.00 22.48 -0.70
C ILE A 444 -0.03 22.74 0.45
N PHE A 445 1.24 23.03 0.12
CA PHE A 445 2.30 23.21 1.10
C PHE A 445 2.70 24.69 1.21
N ASN A 446 2.88 25.17 2.44
CA ASN A 446 3.44 26.49 2.71
C ASN A 446 4.98 26.51 2.50
N PRO A 447 5.65 27.68 2.58
CA PRO A 447 7.11 27.79 2.42
C PRO A 447 7.93 26.94 3.41
N GLU A 448 7.36 26.65 4.59
CA GLU A 448 7.94 25.78 5.62
C GLU A 448 7.73 24.27 5.34
N ARG A 449 7.14 23.91 4.18
CA ARG A 449 6.79 22.53 3.77
C ARG A 449 5.81 21.82 4.70
N LYS A 450 4.93 22.56 5.39
CA LYS A 450 3.77 22.02 6.10
C LYS A 450 2.51 22.17 5.25
N ILE A 451 1.50 21.33 5.48
CA ILE A 451 0.21 21.45 4.80
C ILE A 451 -0.46 22.77 5.22
N GLU A 452 -0.82 23.59 4.24
CA GLU A 452 -1.64 24.80 4.37
C GLU A 452 -3.12 24.46 4.16
N SER A 453 -3.43 23.73 3.08
CA SER A 453 -4.77 23.24 2.76
C SER A 453 -4.74 21.83 2.16
N ILE A 454 -5.86 21.12 2.28
CA ILE A 454 -6.13 19.85 1.61
C ILE A 454 -7.31 20.08 0.67
N GLU A 455 -7.07 19.93 -0.63
CA GLU A 455 -8.04 20.30 -1.67
C GLU A 455 -8.41 19.10 -2.55
N PRO A 456 -9.68 18.92 -2.95
CA PRO A 456 -10.09 17.84 -3.82
C PRO A 456 -9.58 18.05 -5.26
N VAL A 457 -9.05 17.01 -5.89
CA VAL A 457 -8.58 17.06 -7.28
C VAL A 457 -9.76 17.06 -8.25
N ILE A 458 -9.89 18.12 -9.05
CA ILE A 458 -10.99 18.27 -10.02
C ILE A 458 -10.63 17.59 -11.36
N ARG A 459 -11.16 16.38 -11.59
CA ARG A 459 -10.98 15.61 -12.84
C ARG A 459 -11.89 16.14 -13.97
N ASN A 460 -11.42 17.17 -14.67
CA ASN A 460 -12.06 17.77 -15.84
C ASN A 460 -11.96 16.89 -17.12
N ASP A 461 -12.49 17.38 -18.25
CA ASP A 461 -12.49 16.63 -19.52
C ASP A 461 -11.10 16.46 -20.16
N ALA A 462 -10.15 17.36 -19.93
CA ALA A 462 -8.78 17.24 -20.46
C ALA A 462 -8.06 16.00 -19.91
N HIS A 463 -8.23 15.71 -18.62
CA HIS A 463 -7.73 14.46 -18.01
C HIS A 463 -8.32 13.22 -18.71
N LYS A 464 -9.63 13.25 -18.99
CA LYS A 464 -10.37 12.12 -19.57
C LYS A 464 -10.05 11.92 -21.07
N ILE A 465 -9.72 12.99 -21.80
CA ILE A 465 -9.20 12.91 -23.18
C ILE A 465 -7.90 12.09 -23.19
N ILE A 466 -6.92 12.44 -22.35
CA ILE A 466 -5.64 11.71 -22.27
C ILE A 466 -5.86 10.27 -21.81
N GLU A 467 -6.67 10.04 -20.77
CA GLU A 467 -7.01 8.70 -20.28
C GLU A 467 -7.53 7.78 -21.40
N GLU A 468 -8.52 8.22 -22.19
CA GLU A 468 -9.06 7.41 -23.29
C GLU A 468 -8.05 7.21 -24.44
N CYS A 469 -7.21 8.21 -24.74
CA CYS A 469 -6.13 8.06 -25.73
C CYS A 469 -5.12 6.99 -25.29
N MET A 470 -4.71 7.02 -24.02
CA MET A 470 -3.77 6.05 -23.45
C MET A 470 -4.38 4.66 -23.32
N ILE A 471 -5.66 4.55 -22.94
CA ILE A 471 -6.39 3.27 -22.92
C ILE A 471 -6.41 2.64 -24.31
N MET A 472 -6.65 3.42 -25.37
CA MET A 472 -6.67 2.92 -26.74
C MET A 472 -5.28 2.43 -27.19
N ALA A 473 -4.21 3.16 -26.87
CA ALA A 473 -2.83 2.72 -27.15
C ALA A 473 -2.47 1.44 -26.38
N ASN A 474 -2.83 1.35 -25.09
CA ASN A 474 -2.65 0.18 -24.24
C ASN A 474 -3.40 -1.06 -24.81
N ILE A 475 -4.63 -0.90 -25.32
CA ILE A 475 -5.39 -1.98 -25.99
C ILE A 475 -4.71 -2.40 -27.30
N ALA A 476 -4.21 -1.45 -28.10
CA ALA A 476 -3.53 -1.73 -29.36
C ALA A 476 -2.22 -2.49 -29.12
N SER A 477 -1.40 -2.06 -28.16
CA SER A 477 -0.16 -2.73 -27.75
C SER A 477 -0.41 -4.13 -27.22
N ALA A 478 -1.39 -4.31 -26.32
CA ALA A 478 -1.79 -5.65 -25.85
C ALA A 478 -2.28 -6.55 -26.99
N SER A 479 -3.01 -6.00 -27.96
CA SER A 479 -3.48 -6.74 -29.14
C SER A 479 -2.35 -7.14 -30.09
N LEU A 480 -1.25 -6.37 -30.15
CA LEU A 480 -0.08 -6.70 -30.95
C LEU A 480 0.67 -7.91 -30.39
N VAL A 481 1.04 -7.86 -29.10
CA VAL A 481 1.82 -8.94 -28.46
C VAL A 481 1.01 -10.24 -28.33
N GLU A 482 -0.29 -10.16 -27.98
CA GLU A 482 -1.18 -11.34 -27.92
C GLU A 482 -1.30 -12.02 -29.29
N LYS A 483 -1.50 -11.24 -30.36
CA LYS A 483 -1.59 -11.77 -31.74
C LYS A 483 -0.28 -12.42 -32.19
N ALA A 484 0.85 -11.86 -31.78
CA ALA A 484 2.18 -12.40 -32.08
C ALA A 484 2.56 -13.61 -31.21
N LYS A 485 1.81 -13.85 -30.11
CA LYS A 485 2.18 -14.78 -29.00
C LYS A 485 3.55 -14.44 -28.41
N GLU A 486 3.85 -13.15 -28.33
CA GLU A 486 5.09 -12.63 -27.75
C GLU A 486 4.94 -12.55 -26.22
N PRO A 487 5.90 -13.06 -25.42
CA PRO A 487 5.87 -12.93 -23.97
C PRO A 487 5.91 -11.46 -23.55
N ALA A 488 4.91 -11.04 -22.80
CA ALA A 488 4.72 -9.66 -22.35
C ALA A 488 3.84 -9.61 -21.09
N LEU A 489 4.00 -8.55 -20.28
CA LEU A 489 3.14 -8.31 -19.12
C LEU A 489 1.81 -7.67 -19.53
N TYR A 490 0.71 -8.35 -19.22
CA TYR A 490 -0.63 -7.79 -19.23
C TYR A 490 -0.93 -7.14 -17.88
N ARG A 491 -1.70 -6.06 -17.92
CA ARG A 491 -2.29 -5.47 -16.72
C ARG A 491 -3.64 -6.15 -16.49
N VAL A 492 -3.63 -7.12 -15.59
CA VAL A 492 -4.77 -8.00 -15.30
C VAL A 492 -5.57 -7.46 -14.13
N HIS A 493 -6.90 -7.51 -14.25
CA HIS A 493 -7.82 -7.32 -13.13
C HIS A 493 -8.90 -8.40 -13.25
N GLU A 494 -8.81 -9.42 -12.42
CA GLU A 494 -9.74 -10.54 -12.39
C GLU A 494 -11.11 -10.17 -11.77
N SER A 495 -12.11 -11.02 -11.96
CA SER A 495 -13.42 -10.89 -11.30
C SER A 495 -13.32 -11.03 -9.77
N PRO A 496 -14.27 -10.43 -9.02
CA PRO A 496 -14.43 -10.65 -7.58
C PRO A 496 -14.48 -12.14 -7.21
N GLY A 497 -13.72 -12.55 -6.21
CA GLY A 497 -13.73 -13.94 -5.73
C GLY A 497 -15.06 -14.31 -5.05
N GLU A 498 -15.47 -15.58 -5.16
CA GLU A 498 -16.79 -16.09 -4.76
C GLU A 498 -17.26 -15.60 -3.39
N LEU A 499 -16.42 -15.68 -2.35
CA LEU A 499 -16.75 -15.24 -0.99
C LEU A 499 -17.06 -13.73 -0.90
N ARG A 500 -16.33 -12.89 -1.63
CA ARG A 500 -16.57 -11.43 -1.67
C ARG A 500 -17.82 -11.11 -2.46
N LEU A 501 -18.05 -11.81 -3.57
CA LEU A 501 -19.26 -11.69 -4.39
C LEU A 501 -20.51 -12.09 -3.61
N GLN A 502 -20.48 -13.21 -2.86
CA GLN A 502 -21.61 -13.63 -2.04
C GLN A 502 -21.91 -12.61 -0.93
N GLY A 503 -20.88 -12.14 -0.20
CA GLY A 503 -21.06 -11.10 0.81
C GLY A 503 -21.63 -9.79 0.24
N PHE A 504 -21.23 -9.41 -0.97
CA PHE A 504 -21.81 -8.26 -1.67
C PHE A 504 -23.27 -8.48 -2.08
N ARG A 505 -23.65 -9.69 -2.52
CA ARG A 505 -25.04 -10.06 -2.82
C ARG A 505 -25.93 -10.08 -1.59
N ASP A 506 -25.45 -10.62 -0.48
CA ASP A 506 -26.19 -10.63 0.79
C ASP A 506 -26.46 -9.19 1.25
N PHE A 507 -25.46 -8.32 1.14
CA PHE A 507 -25.57 -6.89 1.41
C PHE A 507 -26.57 -6.17 0.49
N LEU A 508 -26.55 -6.44 -0.82
CA LEU A 508 -27.52 -5.88 -1.78
C LEU A 508 -28.94 -6.37 -1.49
N SER A 509 -29.10 -7.64 -1.12
CA SER A 509 -30.39 -8.26 -0.80
C SER A 509 -31.07 -7.57 0.40
N GLU A 510 -30.31 -7.16 1.43
CA GLU A 510 -30.85 -6.34 2.54
C GLU A 510 -31.41 -5.00 2.07
N LEU A 511 -30.88 -4.44 0.97
CA LEU A 511 -31.30 -3.16 0.38
C LEU A 511 -32.45 -3.30 -0.65
N GLY A 512 -32.92 -4.53 -0.89
CA GLY A 512 -33.87 -4.83 -1.96
C GLY A 512 -33.29 -4.67 -3.37
N LEU A 513 -31.96 -4.80 -3.50
CA LEU A 513 -31.21 -4.78 -4.76
C LEU A 513 -30.71 -6.18 -5.09
N ASP A 514 -30.48 -6.44 -6.38
CA ASP A 514 -29.91 -7.70 -6.86
C ASP A 514 -28.81 -7.43 -7.89
N LEU A 515 -27.76 -8.25 -7.88
CA LEU A 515 -26.70 -8.25 -8.87
C LEU A 515 -26.91 -9.42 -9.82
N LYS A 516 -27.26 -9.09 -11.06
CA LYS A 516 -27.48 -10.03 -12.17
C LYS A 516 -26.20 -10.79 -12.55
N GLY A 517 -26.29 -11.67 -13.57
CA GLY A 517 -25.14 -12.38 -14.13
C GLY A 517 -24.79 -13.73 -13.48
N GLY A 518 -25.57 -14.21 -12.51
CA GLY A 518 -25.37 -15.55 -11.92
C GLY A 518 -24.04 -15.66 -11.14
N LEU A 519 -23.41 -16.84 -11.11
CA LEU A 519 -22.18 -17.04 -10.32
C LEU A 519 -20.99 -16.19 -10.80
N GLU A 520 -20.97 -15.81 -12.08
CA GLU A 520 -19.90 -15.02 -12.71
C GLU A 520 -20.46 -13.74 -13.35
N PRO A 521 -20.82 -12.72 -12.54
CA PRO A 521 -21.36 -11.47 -13.04
C PRO A 521 -20.37 -10.73 -13.94
N SER A 522 -20.85 -10.27 -15.10
CA SER A 522 -20.05 -9.52 -16.07
C SER A 522 -19.88 -8.05 -15.63
N PRO A 523 -18.88 -7.31 -16.16
CA PRO A 523 -18.75 -5.87 -15.89
C PRO A 523 -20.03 -5.08 -16.21
N THR A 524 -20.79 -5.49 -17.23
CA THR A 524 -22.08 -4.90 -17.58
C THR A 524 -23.13 -5.07 -16.48
N ASP A 525 -23.16 -6.20 -15.77
CA ASP A 525 -24.08 -6.41 -14.64
C ASP A 525 -23.78 -5.43 -13.49
N TYR A 526 -22.50 -5.13 -13.24
CA TYR A 526 -22.08 -4.11 -12.29
C TYR A 526 -22.39 -2.69 -12.79
N ALA A 527 -22.14 -2.39 -14.07
CA ALA A 527 -22.47 -1.08 -14.65
C ALA A 527 -23.98 -0.79 -14.60
N ASP A 528 -24.82 -1.81 -14.82
CA ASP A 528 -26.27 -1.70 -14.69
C ASP A 528 -26.73 -1.57 -13.23
N LEU A 529 -26.01 -2.16 -12.26
CA LEU A 529 -26.22 -1.87 -10.84
C LEU A 529 -25.84 -0.42 -10.50
N VAL A 530 -24.70 0.09 -10.99
CA VAL A 530 -24.25 1.48 -10.78
C VAL A 530 -25.29 2.47 -11.32
N LYS A 531 -25.88 2.20 -12.50
CA LYS A 531 -26.99 3.01 -13.04
C LYS A 531 -28.24 2.98 -12.15
N GLN A 532 -28.61 1.82 -11.60
CA GLN A 532 -29.78 1.68 -10.73
C GLN A 532 -29.64 2.42 -9.38
N ILE A 533 -28.41 2.59 -8.88
CA ILE A 533 -28.15 3.25 -7.59
C ILE A 533 -27.90 4.76 -7.70
N GLY A 534 -27.85 5.32 -8.90
CA GLY A 534 -27.41 6.72 -9.13
C GLY A 534 -28.16 7.78 -8.31
N GLU A 535 -29.48 7.64 -8.17
CA GLU A 535 -30.35 8.57 -7.43
C GLU A 535 -30.58 8.15 -5.95
N ARG A 536 -29.87 7.13 -5.45
CA ARG A 536 -30.11 6.60 -4.10
C ARG A 536 -29.29 7.34 -3.05
N ALA A 537 -29.92 7.63 -1.91
CA ALA A 537 -29.25 8.19 -0.73
C ALA A 537 -28.14 7.29 -0.14
N ASP A 538 -28.10 6.00 -0.49
CA ASP A 538 -27.05 5.05 -0.11
C ASP A 538 -26.10 4.67 -1.28
N LYS A 539 -26.05 5.48 -2.36
CA LYS A 539 -25.14 5.31 -3.53
C LYS A 539 -23.68 5.06 -3.11
N GLU A 540 -23.10 5.98 -2.32
CA GLU A 540 -21.69 5.94 -1.91
C GLU A 540 -21.34 4.67 -1.11
N LEU A 541 -22.25 4.26 -0.21
CA LEU A 541 -22.14 3.03 0.55
C LEU A 541 -22.09 1.81 -0.40
N ILE A 542 -22.99 1.74 -1.37
CA ILE A 542 -23.06 0.61 -2.31
C ILE A 542 -21.82 0.60 -3.22
N GLN A 543 -21.38 1.77 -3.72
CA GLN A 543 -20.14 1.90 -4.51
C GLN A 543 -18.90 1.48 -3.71
N THR A 544 -18.82 1.85 -2.43
CA THR A 544 -17.74 1.44 -1.52
C THR A 544 -17.71 -0.06 -1.31
N MET A 545 -18.87 -0.70 -1.11
CA MET A 545 -18.96 -2.16 -0.97
C MET A 545 -18.63 -2.90 -2.27
N LEU A 546 -19.04 -2.35 -3.41
CA LEU A 546 -18.71 -2.84 -4.74
C LEU A 546 -17.18 -2.82 -4.95
N LEU A 547 -16.52 -1.67 -4.72
CA LEU A 547 -15.07 -1.52 -4.78
C LEU A 547 -14.34 -2.52 -3.87
N ARG A 548 -14.80 -2.72 -2.63
CA ARG A 548 -14.22 -3.68 -1.69
C ARG A 548 -14.38 -5.14 -2.11
N SER A 549 -15.35 -5.47 -2.97
CA SER A 549 -15.52 -6.82 -3.52
C SER A 549 -14.48 -7.15 -4.59
N MET A 550 -13.96 -6.14 -5.30
CA MET A 550 -13.01 -6.30 -6.41
C MET A 550 -11.63 -6.78 -5.95
N LYS A 551 -10.87 -7.33 -6.89
CA LYS A 551 -9.45 -7.66 -6.70
C LYS A 551 -8.58 -6.45 -7.03
N GLN A 552 -7.36 -6.43 -6.51
CA GLN A 552 -6.35 -5.47 -6.97
C GLN A 552 -5.87 -5.90 -8.36
N ALA A 553 -5.59 -4.93 -9.24
CA ALA A 553 -4.98 -5.22 -10.53
C ALA A 553 -3.48 -5.54 -10.36
N VAL A 554 -2.94 -6.40 -11.21
CA VAL A 554 -1.55 -6.90 -11.14
C VAL A 554 -0.94 -6.99 -12.54
N TYR A 555 0.38 -7.12 -12.61
CA TYR A 555 1.09 -7.50 -13.84
C TYR A 555 1.25 -9.03 -13.89
N ASN A 556 0.91 -9.64 -15.02
CA ASN A 556 1.00 -11.08 -15.23
C ASN A 556 1.30 -11.39 -16.70
N ALA A 557 2.07 -12.45 -16.99
CA ALA A 557 2.29 -12.94 -18.35
C ALA A 557 1.01 -13.53 -18.98
N ASP A 558 0.14 -14.13 -18.15
CA ASP A 558 -1.15 -14.66 -18.59
C ASP A 558 -2.24 -13.57 -18.67
N ASN A 559 -2.83 -13.41 -19.85
CA ASN A 559 -3.93 -12.47 -20.07
C ASN A 559 -5.28 -13.02 -19.56
N ALA A 560 -5.64 -12.72 -18.31
CA ALA A 560 -6.99 -12.96 -17.78
C ALA A 560 -7.96 -11.77 -17.97
N GLY A 561 -7.58 -10.75 -18.76
CA GLY A 561 -8.38 -9.55 -19.02
C GLY A 561 -8.40 -8.54 -17.86
N HIS A 562 -9.19 -7.48 -18.02
CA HIS A 562 -9.28 -6.37 -17.06
C HIS A 562 -10.74 -5.99 -16.76
N PHE A 563 -11.28 -6.60 -15.70
CA PHE A 563 -12.68 -6.54 -15.27
C PHE A 563 -13.21 -5.11 -15.14
N GLY A 564 -12.55 -4.25 -14.35
CA GLY A 564 -13.00 -2.88 -14.11
C GLY A 564 -13.07 -1.98 -15.37
N LEU A 565 -12.31 -2.30 -16.42
CA LEU A 565 -12.34 -1.55 -17.71
C LEU A 565 -13.22 -2.24 -18.77
N ALA A 566 -13.78 -3.40 -18.44
CA ALA A 566 -14.49 -4.31 -19.34
C ALA A 566 -13.67 -4.66 -20.61
N LEU A 567 -12.37 -4.94 -20.44
CA LEU A 567 -11.45 -5.24 -21.55
C LEU A 567 -11.00 -6.70 -21.52
N LYS A 568 -10.96 -7.34 -22.70
CA LYS A 568 -10.45 -8.72 -22.87
C LYS A 568 -8.92 -8.83 -22.83
N ARG A 569 -8.22 -7.71 -23.01
CA ARG A 569 -6.77 -7.59 -23.01
C ARG A 569 -6.41 -6.14 -22.73
N TYR A 570 -5.41 -5.93 -21.89
CA TYR A 570 -4.92 -4.62 -21.51
C TYR A 570 -3.48 -4.77 -21.02
N ALA A 571 -2.60 -3.87 -21.41
CA ALA A 571 -1.20 -3.85 -21.00
C ALA A 571 -0.74 -2.39 -20.94
N HIS A 572 0.07 -2.02 -19.95
CA HIS A 572 0.58 -0.66 -19.84
C HIS A 572 1.74 -0.46 -20.83
N PHE A 573 1.59 0.51 -21.73
CA PHE A 573 2.55 0.87 -22.78
C PHE A 573 2.99 2.35 -22.73
N THR A 574 2.19 3.19 -22.07
CA THR A 574 2.15 4.64 -22.22
C THR A 574 2.95 5.40 -21.16
N SER A 575 3.69 4.75 -20.27
CA SER A 575 4.51 5.45 -19.27
C SER A 575 5.85 4.77 -18.92
N PRO A 576 6.72 4.47 -19.91
CA PRO A 576 7.99 3.78 -19.71
C PRO A 576 9.05 4.59 -18.94
N ILE A 577 8.90 5.91 -18.75
CA ILE A 577 9.82 6.69 -17.90
C ILE A 577 9.66 6.30 -16.42
N ARG A 578 8.45 5.91 -16.02
CA ARG A 578 8.05 5.72 -14.60
C ARG A 578 7.48 4.34 -14.27
N ARG A 579 7.38 3.42 -15.24
CA ARG A 579 6.93 2.02 -15.05
C ARG A 579 7.78 1.05 -15.87
N TYR A 580 8.40 0.07 -15.21
CA TYR A 580 9.21 -0.94 -15.87
C TYR A 580 8.41 -1.91 -16.78
N PRO A 581 7.14 -2.27 -16.49
CA PRO A 581 6.30 -3.06 -17.42
C PRO A 581 6.14 -2.43 -18.81
N ASP A 582 5.96 -1.10 -18.87
CA ASP A 582 5.87 -0.36 -20.12
C ASP A 582 7.20 -0.42 -20.89
N LEU A 583 8.34 -0.32 -20.20
CA LEU A 583 9.67 -0.47 -20.79
C LEU A 583 9.88 -1.88 -21.38
N LEU A 584 9.46 -2.94 -20.67
CA LEU A 584 9.45 -4.30 -21.20
C LEU A 584 8.58 -4.44 -22.45
N LEU A 585 7.39 -3.84 -22.44
CA LEU A 585 6.47 -3.89 -23.58
C LEU A 585 7.00 -3.13 -24.81
N HIS A 586 7.69 -1.99 -24.61
CA HIS A 586 8.41 -1.29 -25.69
C HIS A 586 9.48 -2.19 -26.33
N ARG A 587 10.24 -2.93 -25.50
CA ARG A 587 11.28 -3.86 -25.99
C ARG A 587 10.67 -4.98 -26.84
N ALA A 588 9.59 -5.60 -26.36
CA ALA A 588 8.88 -6.64 -27.10
C ALA A 588 8.31 -6.11 -28.43
N ILE A 589 7.68 -4.93 -28.43
CA ILE A 589 7.13 -4.31 -29.64
C ILE A 589 8.23 -3.99 -30.66
N LYS A 590 9.39 -3.45 -30.24
CA LYS A 590 10.53 -3.23 -31.14
C LYS A 590 11.09 -4.51 -31.73
N TYR A 591 11.18 -5.57 -30.93
CA TYR A 591 11.57 -6.89 -31.42
C TYR A 591 10.58 -7.41 -32.47
N LEU A 592 9.28 -7.25 -32.27
CA LEU A 592 8.25 -7.63 -33.24
C LEU A 592 8.29 -6.81 -34.54
N ILE A 593 8.50 -5.49 -34.48
CA ILE A 593 8.67 -4.64 -35.68
C ILE A 593 9.86 -5.13 -36.51
N ALA A 594 11.01 -5.32 -35.87
CA ALA A 594 12.20 -5.81 -36.56
C ALA A 594 12.09 -7.28 -37.02
N LYS A 595 11.21 -8.09 -36.40
CA LYS A 595 10.85 -9.46 -36.84
C LYS A 595 10.02 -9.42 -38.13
N GLU A 596 9.01 -8.56 -38.19
CA GLU A 596 8.15 -8.38 -39.36
C GLU A 596 8.93 -7.84 -40.57
N GLU A 597 9.89 -6.95 -40.34
CA GLU A 597 10.79 -6.41 -41.37
C GLU A 597 11.97 -7.34 -41.73
N GLY A 598 12.09 -8.51 -41.08
CA GLY A 598 13.18 -9.47 -41.34
C GLY A 598 14.57 -8.98 -40.91
N ARG A 599 14.65 -8.00 -40.01
CA ARG A 599 15.90 -7.40 -39.50
C ARG A 599 16.47 -8.08 -38.25
N ASN A 600 15.73 -8.97 -37.60
CA ASN A 600 16.22 -9.69 -36.42
C ASN A 600 17.31 -10.70 -36.79
N GLN A 601 18.46 -10.57 -36.13
CA GLN A 601 19.57 -11.52 -36.19
C GLN A 601 19.67 -12.38 -34.91
N ASP A 602 19.03 -11.94 -33.83
CA ASP A 602 19.15 -12.47 -32.47
C ASP A 602 17.89 -12.04 -31.66
N ARG A 603 17.86 -12.31 -30.35
CA ARG A 603 16.83 -11.88 -29.40
C ARG A 603 16.80 -10.37 -29.09
N TRP A 604 17.62 -9.55 -29.74
CA TRP A 604 17.72 -8.10 -29.48
C TRP A 604 17.75 -7.29 -30.79
N THR A 605 17.45 -5.99 -30.71
CA THR A 605 17.52 -5.06 -31.86
C THR A 605 18.46 -3.87 -31.59
N PRO A 606 19.10 -3.28 -32.63
CA PRO A 606 20.00 -2.14 -32.48
C PRO A 606 19.39 -0.91 -31.82
N THR A 607 18.07 -0.76 -31.86
CA THR A 607 17.31 0.35 -31.26
C THR A 607 16.75 0.05 -29.87
N GLY A 608 17.07 -1.11 -29.29
CA GLY A 608 16.71 -1.48 -27.91
C GLY A 608 15.54 -2.45 -27.77
N GLY A 609 15.07 -3.05 -28.86
CA GLY A 609 14.11 -4.15 -28.79
C GLY A 609 14.73 -5.42 -28.20
N TYR A 610 13.90 -6.25 -27.58
CA TYR A 610 14.32 -7.49 -26.92
C TYR A 610 13.18 -8.51 -26.85
N HIS A 611 13.51 -9.79 -27.02
CA HIS A 611 12.64 -10.94 -26.86
C HIS A 611 12.90 -11.63 -25.52
N TYR A 612 11.86 -11.77 -24.71
CA TYR A 612 11.89 -12.43 -23.41
C TYR A 612 11.26 -13.82 -23.48
N SER A 613 11.59 -14.70 -22.53
CA SER A 613 10.87 -15.94 -22.29
C SER A 613 9.60 -15.70 -21.45
N PHE A 614 8.75 -16.71 -21.29
CA PHE A 614 7.63 -16.65 -20.34
C PHE A 614 8.13 -16.66 -18.90
N ASP A 615 9.14 -17.46 -18.57
CA ASP A 615 9.78 -17.51 -17.25
C ASP A 615 10.33 -16.13 -16.82
N ASP A 616 10.94 -15.38 -17.75
CA ASP A 616 11.35 -13.98 -17.51
C ASP A 616 10.14 -13.10 -17.16
N MET A 617 9.03 -13.25 -17.89
CA MET A 617 7.81 -12.46 -17.68
C MET A 617 7.12 -12.80 -16.36
N ASP A 618 7.12 -14.05 -15.92
CA ASP A 618 6.58 -14.43 -14.61
C ASP A 618 7.37 -13.76 -13.47
N PHE A 619 8.71 -13.80 -13.56
CA PHE A 619 9.59 -13.07 -12.62
C PHE A 619 9.31 -11.56 -12.64
N TYR A 620 9.30 -10.93 -13.81
CA TYR A 620 9.04 -9.49 -13.91
C TYR A 620 7.62 -9.11 -13.47
N GLY A 621 6.63 -9.98 -13.69
CA GLY A 621 5.24 -9.78 -13.27
C GLY A 621 5.10 -9.72 -11.75
N GLU A 622 5.75 -10.66 -11.04
CA GLU A 622 5.82 -10.64 -9.58
C GLU A 622 6.55 -9.39 -9.07
N GLN A 623 7.76 -9.10 -9.60
CA GLN A 623 8.56 -7.96 -9.16
C GLN A 623 7.84 -6.62 -9.40
N CYS A 624 7.27 -6.39 -10.58
CA CYS A 624 6.58 -5.14 -10.89
C CYS A 624 5.28 -4.97 -10.07
N SER A 625 4.58 -6.07 -9.78
CA SER A 625 3.40 -6.02 -8.90
C SER A 625 3.76 -5.82 -7.43
N MET A 626 4.93 -6.30 -6.98
CA MET A 626 5.44 -6.08 -5.63
C MET A 626 5.91 -4.64 -5.43
N THR A 627 6.67 -4.10 -6.38
CA THR A 627 7.20 -2.73 -6.33
C THR A 627 6.11 -1.67 -6.40
N GLU A 628 5.04 -1.91 -7.19
CA GLU A 628 3.83 -1.08 -7.20
C GLU A 628 3.18 -1.02 -5.80
N ARG A 629 2.92 -2.17 -5.16
CA ARG A 629 2.35 -2.20 -3.81
C ARG A 629 3.25 -1.53 -2.77
N ARG A 630 4.58 -1.72 -2.87
CA ARG A 630 5.58 -1.06 -2.01
C ARG A 630 5.50 0.47 -2.13
N ALA A 631 5.28 0.99 -3.33
CA ALA A 631 5.12 2.41 -3.58
C ALA A 631 3.79 2.96 -3.03
N ASP A 632 2.68 2.24 -3.27
CA ASP A 632 1.35 2.61 -2.76
C ASP A 632 1.33 2.63 -1.21
N ASP A 633 1.87 1.60 -0.55
CA ASP A 633 1.92 1.51 0.91
C ASP A 633 2.78 2.65 1.52
N ALA A 634 3.95 2.95 0.93
CA ALA A 634 4.84 4.01 1.41
C ALA A 634 4.28 5.43 1.21
N THR A 635 3.67 5.71 0.05
CA THR A 635 3.08 7.03 -0.24
C THR A 635 1.84 7.29 0.60
N ARG A 636 1.02 6.25 0.81
CA ARG A 636 -0.09 6.28 1.77
C ARG A 636 0.38 6.53 3.19
N GLU A 637 1.44 5.86 3.64
CA GLU A 637 2.00 6.03 4.98
C GLU A 637 2.43 7.48 5.25
N VAL A 638 3.08 8.13 4.28
CA VAL A 638 3.39 9.57 4.34
C VAL A 638 2.14 10.43 4.34
N ALA A 639 1.15 10.12 3.49
CA ALA A 639 -0.09 10.89 3.45
C ALA A 639 -0.88 10.78 4.75
N ASP A 640 -0.95 9.60 5.37
CA ASP A 640 -1.61 9.37 6.67
C ASP A 640 -0.85 10.10 7.80
N TRP A 641 0.49 10.18 7.76
CA TRP A 641 1.28 10.98 8.71
C TRP A 641 1.02 12.49 8.56
N LEU A 642 1.07 13.02 7.33
CA LEU A 642 0.83 14.44 7.06
C LEU A 642 -0.60 14.88 7.41
N LYS A 643 -1.59 14.00 7.15
CA LYS A 643 -2.97 14.19 7.61
C LYS A 643 -3.07 14.24 9.14
N CYS A 644 -2.29 13.43 9.86
CA CYS A 644 -2.22 13.53 11.31
C CYS A 644 -1.56 14.84 11.76
N GLU A 645 -0.44 15.26 11.17
CA GLU A 645 0.19 16.55 11.51
C GLU A 645 -0.78 17.72 11.33
N TYR A 646 -1.47 17.80 10.18
CA TYR A 646 -2.48 18.81 9.90
C TYR A 646 -3.61 18.83 10.95
N MET A 647 -4.08 17.65 11.37
CA MET A 647 -5.17 17.54 12.34
C MET A 647 -4.78 17.88 13.79
N GLN A 648 -3.49 18.09 14.11
CA GLN A 648 -3.09 18.50 15.46
C GLN A 648 -3.65 19.88 15.84
N ASP A 649 -3.70 20.81 14.89
CA ASP A 649 -4.24 22.17 15.11
C ASP A 649 -5.78 22.19 15.16
N HIS A 650 -6.43 21.11 14.76
CA HIS A 650 -7.89 20.91 14.80
C HIS A 650 -8.40 20.16 16.04
N VAL A 651 -7.54 19.84 17.02
CA VAL A 651 -7.96 19.13 18.24
C VAL A 651 -8.95 19.98 19.05
N GLY A 652 -10.18 19.47 19.15
CA GLY A 652 -11.30 20.13 19.81
C GLY A 652 -12.37 20.67 18.84
N ASP A 653 -12.13 20.70 17.53
CA ASP A 653 -13.11 21.13 16.53
C ASP A 653 -14.21 20.09 16.32
N GLU A 654 -15.41 20.55 15.95
CA GLU A 654 -16.54 19.72 15.55
C GLU A 654 -16.71 19.78 14.02
N LEU A 655 -16.57 18.62 13.36
CA LEU A 655 -16.50 18.49 11.91
C LEU A 655 -17.56 17.49 11.41
N ASP A 656 -18.10 17.77 10.23
CA ASP A 656 -19.05 16.90 9.55
C ASP A 656 -18.31 15.79 8.77
N GLY A 657 -18.86 14.58 8.78
CA GLY A 657 -18.26 13.42 8.14
C GLY A 657 -19.22 12.28 7.88
N VAL A 658 -18.72 11.23 7.23
CA VAL A 658 -19.46 10.03 6.85
C VAL A 658 -18.75 8.80 7.40
N ILE A 659 -19.48 7.85 7.98
CA ILE A 659 -18.87 6.59 8.43
C ILE A 659 -18.30 5.84 7.21
N ALA A 660 -16.98 5.74 7.14
CA ALA A 660 -16.23 5.16 6.02
C ALA A 660 -15.78 3.70 6.27
N ASN A 661 -15.77 3.23 7.52
CA ASN A 661 -15.59 1.80 7.82
C ASN A 661 -16.19 1.43 9.18
N VAL A 662 -16.61 0.17 9.38
CA VAL A 662 -17.14 -0.31 10.67
C VAL A 662 -16.40 -1.57 11.09
N THR A 663 -16.02 -1.65 12.37
CA THR A 663 -15.29 -2.79 12.95
C THR A 663 -15.97 -3.25 14.25
N SER A 664 -15.45 -4.32 14.86
CA SER A 664 -15.91 -4.80 16.17
C SER A 664 -15.54 -3.89 17.34
N PHE A 665 -14.62 -2.95 17.16
CA PHE A 665 -14.11 -2.05 18.21
C PHE A 665 -14.51 -0.57 17.99
N GLY A 666 -15.26 -0.26 16.95
CA GLY A 666 -15.65 1.12 16.62
C GLY A 666 -15.96 1.31 15.15
N PHE A 667 -15.93 2.55 14.69
CA PHE A 667 -16.09 2.87 13.28
C PHE A 667 -15.20 4.06 12.89
N PHE A 668 -14.73 4.04 11.65
CA PHE A 668 -13.94 5.12 11.07
C PHE A 668 -14.87 6.10 10.37
N VAL A 669 -14.65 7.39 10.57
CA VAL A 669 -15.39 8.50 9.95
C VAL A 669 -14.44 9.25 9.03
N ARG A 670 -14.86 9.46 7.79
CA ARG A 670 -14.20 10.35 6.83
C ARG A 670 -14.77 11.75 6.96
N LEU A 671 -13.92 12.73 7.22
CA LEU A 671 -14.32 14.14 7.24
C LEU A 671 -14.67 14.61 5.83
N THR A 672 -15.81 15.28 5.66
CA THR A 672 -16.39 15.57 4.33
C THR A 672 -15.54 16.54 3.50
N GLU A 673 -14.96 17.56 4.11
CA GLU A 673 -14.12 18.54 3.41
C GLU A 673 -12.68 18.03 3.27
N LEU A 674 -12.08 17.58 4.37
CA LEU A 674 -10.65 17.23 4.44
C LEU A 674 -10.30 15.83 3.88
N HIS A 675 -11.30 14.94 3.72
CA HIS A 675 -11.08 13.54 3.30
C HIS A 675 -10.04 12.80 4.15
N ILE A 676 -10.04 13.10 5.47
CA ILE A 676 -9.23 12.44 6.50
C ILE A 676 -10.10 11.44 7.25
N ASP A 677 -9.56 10.24 7.49
CA ASP A 677 -10.23 9.18 8.26
C ASP A 677 -9.76 9.21 9.72
N GLY A 678 -10.70 9.15 10.68
CA GLY A 678 -10.42 9.03 12.12
C GLY A 678 -11.36 8.05 12.82
N LEU A 679 -10.95 7.53 13.97
CA LEU A 679 -11.61 6.43 14.67
C LEU A 679 -12.55 6.92 15.78
N VAL A 680 -13.84 6.60 15.70
CA VAL A 680 -14.74 6.60 16.85
C VAL A 680 -14.69 5.22 17.51
N HIS A 681 -13.95 5.11 18.62
CA HIS A 681 -13.84 3.85 19.37
C HIS A 681 -15.14 3.54 20.14
N ILE A 682 -15.50 2.27 20.26
CA ILE A 682 -16.72 1.80 20.93
C ILE A 682 -16.88 2.34 22.37
N SER A 683 -15.77 2.63 23.07
CA SER A 683 -15.78 3.17 24.43
C SER A 683 -16.13 4.66 24.55
N THR A 684 -16.10 5.42 23.45
CA THR A 684 -16.55 6.83 23.44
C THR A 684 -18.03 6.96 23.10
N LEU A 685 -18.67 5.87 22.68
CA LEU A 685 -20.11 5.80 22.43
C LEU A 685 -20.92 5.75 23.74
N ALA A 686 -22.24 5.93 23.61
CA ALA A 686 -23.15 5.75 24.73
C ALA A 686 -23.01 4.35 25.36
N ASN A 687 -23.13 4.27 26.68
CA ASN A 687 -22.88 3.03 27.44
C ASN A 687 -23.93 1.94 27.15
N ASP A 688 -23.65 1.11 26.14
CA ASP A 688 -24.46 0.01 25.65
C ASP A 688 -23.55 -1.17 25.22
N TYR A 689 -24.14 -2.35 25.04
CA TYR A 689 -23.46 -3.46 24.37
C TYR A 689 -23.69 -3.33 22.87
N TYR A 690 -22.63 -3.12 22.09
CA TYR A 690 -22.72 -3.08 20.63
C TYR A 690 -22.33 -4.43 20.02
N GLN A 691 -23.22 -4.99 19.21
CA GLN A 691 -22.91 -6.12 18.34
C GLN A 691 -22.46 -5.62 16.97
N PHE A 692 -21.36 -6.17 16.46
CA PHE A 692 -20.88 -5.90 15.11
C PHE A 692 -21.47 -6.91 14.13
N ASP A 693 -22.14 -6.38 13.10
CA ASP A 693 -22.64 -7.13 11.96
C ASP A 693 -21.72 -6.87 10.76
N PRO A 694 -20.87 -7.85 10.39
CA PRO A 694 -19.90 -7.70 9.31
C PRO A 694 -20.54 -7.71 7.92
N ILE A 695 -21.75 -8.27 7.75
CA ILE A 695 -22.44 -8.34 6.45
C ILE A 695 -23.16 -7.00 6.21
N GLY A 696 -23.95 -6.55 7.18
CA GLY A 696 -24.64 -5.26 7.13
C GLY A 696 -23.74 -4.03 7.28
N GLN A 697 -22.45 -4.24 7.60
CA GLN A 697 -21.43 -3.22 7.91
C GLN A 697 -21.95 -2.20 8.93
N ARG A 698 -22.39 -2.70 10.09
CA ARG A 698 -23.05 -1.91 11.13
C ARG A 698 -22.71 -2.36 12.56
N LEU A 699 -22.69 -1.41 13.48
CA LEU A 699 -22.67 -1.63 14.93
C LEU A 699 -24.07 -1.36 15.49
N ILE A 700 -24.61 -2.31 16.26
CA ILE A 700 -25.99 -2.29 16.78
C ILE A 700 -25.96 -2.34 18.32
N GLY A 701 -26.42 -1.29 18.98
CA GLY A 701 -26.57 -1.25 20.44
C GLY A 701 -27.79 -2.04 20.93
N GLU A 702 -27.59 -3.00 21.83
CA GLU A 702 -28.63 -3.90 22.34
C GLU A 702 -29.74 -3.18 23.16
N SER A 703 -29.36 -2.23 24.00
CA SER A 703 -30.26 -1.60 24.99
C SER A 703 -31.04 -0.42 24.40
N PHE A 704 -30.36 0.39 23.60
CA PHE A 704 -30.91 1.63 23.04
C PHE A 704 -31.28 1.53 21.56
N GLY A 705 -30.81 0.50 20.85
CA GLY A 705 -31.11 0.31 19.42
C GLY A 705 -30.43 1.33 18.51
N HIS A 706 -29.33 1.95 18.95
CA HIS A 706 -28.49 2.77 18.08
C HIS A 706 -27.87 1.88 17.01
N ILE A 707 -27.95 2.31 15.74
CA ILE A 707 -27.34 1.61 14.61
C ILE A 707 -26.43 2.61 13.89
N TYR A 708 -25.13 2.32 13.93
CA TYR A 708 -24.12 3.05 13.17
C TYR A 708 -23.71 2.18 11.98
N ARG A 709 -23.98 2.63 10.76
CA ARG A 709 -23.68 1.90 9.52
C ARG A 709 -22.68 2.69 8.68
N LEU A 710 -21.87 1.96 7.91
CA LEU A 710 -21.16 2.49 6.76
C LEU A 710 -22.10 3.39 5.91
N GLY A 711 -21.64 4.58 5.55
CA GLY A 711 -22.42 5.61 4.84
C GLY A 711 -23.33 6.50 5.68
N ASP A 712 -23.52 6.26 6.98
CA ASP A 712 -24.30 7.18 7.82
C ASP A 712 -23.53 8.51 8.02
N ALA A 713 -24.20 9.64 7.77
CA ALA A 713 -23.65 10.97 8.06
C ALA A 713 -23.67 11.28 9.57
N VAL A 714 -22.56 11.79 10.08
CA VAL A 714 -22.28 12.02 11.51
C VAL A 714 -21.52 13.34 11.72
N LYS A 715 -21.72 13.96 12.89
CA LYS A 715 -20.87 15.03 13.40
C LYS A 715 -19.93 14.46 14.45
N VAL A 716 -18.63 14.65 14.25
CA VAL A 716 -17.58 14.16 15.14
C VAL A 716 -16.77 15.32 15.69
N LYS A 717 -16.21 15.13 16.88
CA LYS A 717 -15.26 16.03 17.49
C LYS A 717 -13.87 15.42 17.48
N VAL A 718 -12.86 16.19 17.10
CA VAL A 718 -11.46 15.75 17.18
C VAL A 718 -11.05 15.66 18.65
N LEU A 719 -10.80 14.45 19.14
CA LEU A 719 -10.50 14.18 20.56
C LEU A 719 -8.99 14.21 20.83
N SER A 720 -8.23 13.48 20.01
CA SER A 720 -6.78 13.38 20.10
C SER A 720 -6.18 13.01 18.76
N VAL A 721 -4.91 13.39 18.55
CA VAL A 721 -4.10 12.95 17.43
C VAL A 721 -2.80 12.36 17.96
N ASN A 722 -2.45 11.17 17.47
CA ASN A 722 -1.25 10.44 17.81
C ASN A 722 -0.41 10.24 16.54
N LEU A 723 0.65 11.04 16.38
CA LEU A 723 1.58 10.98 15.24
C LEU A 723 2.31 9.63 15.17
N ASP A 724 2.75 9.10 16.31
CA ASP A 724 3.50 7.84 16.40
C ASP A 724 2.67 6.65 15.92
N ALA A 725 1.38 6.65 16.24
CA ALA A 725 0.44 5.62 15.79
C ALA A 725 -0.23 5.94 14.44
N ARG A 726 0.00 7.15 13.89
CA ARG A 726 -0.68 7.73 12.72
C ARG A 726 -2.21 7.58 12.84
N GLN A 727 -2.74 7.99 14.01
CA GLN A 727 -4.12 7.81 14.40
C GLN A 727 -4.75 9.12 14.88
N ILE A 728 -5.99 9.33 14.45
CA ILE A 728 -6.85 10.44 14.88
C ILE A 728 -8.06 9.81 15.58
N ASP A 729 -8.29 10.19 16.83
CA ASP A 729 -9.44 9.73 17.62
C ASP A 729 -10.57 10.75 17.56
N PHE A 730 -11.80 10.24 17.41
CA PHE A 730 -13.01 11.02 17.33
C PHE A 730 -14.00 10.67 18.45
N GLU A 731 -14.69 11.70 18.95
CA GLU A 731 -15.88 11.56 19.80
C GLU A 731 -17.13 11.85 18.95
N LEU A 732 -18.16 11.00 19.07
CA LEU A 732 -19.41 11.21 18.32
C LEU A 732 -20.28 12.29 19.01
N VAL A 733 -20.60 13.36 18.29
CA VAL A 733 -21.45 14.46 18.78
C VAL A 733 -22.91 14.25 18.37
N GLU A 734 -23.16 14.05 17.08
CA GLU A 734 -24.50 13.85 16.53
C GLU A 734 -24.48 12.81 15.40
N THR A 735 -25.62 12.12 15.20
CA THR A 735 -25.85 11.25 14.03
C THR A 735 -27.15 11.64 13.35
N SER A 736 -27.14 11.65 12.01
CA SER A 736 -28.32 11.91 11.18
C SER A 736 -29.47 10.92 11.42
N ARG A 737 -29.19 9.72 11.94
CA ARG A 737 -30.18 8.69 12.26
C ARG A 737 -30.92 8.96 13.57
N LYS A 738 -32.10 9.59 13.44
CA LYS A 738 -33.07 9.68 14.55
C LYS A 738 -33.54 8.27 14.98
N LEU A 739 -33.46 8.03 16.29
CA LEU A 739 -33.89 6.80 16.96
C LEU A 739 -35.24 6.26 16.46
N ARG A 740 -35.31 4.97 16.16
CA ARG A 740 -36.58 4.26 15.88
C ARG A 740 -37.34 3.96 17.18
N GLY A 741 -37.72 5.04 17.86
CA GLY A 741 -38.57 5.08 19.05
C GLY A 741 -37.83 5.20 20.37
N GLU A 742 -38.38 6.00 21.28
CA GLU A 742 -38.02 5.96 22.70
C GLU A 742 -38.11 4.51 23.20
N GLY A 743 -36.98 3.97 23.70
CA GLY A 743 -36.89 2.60 24.18
C GLY A 743 -38.01 2.26 25.18
N LYS A 744 -38.44 0.98 25.19
CA LYS A 744 -39.59 0.51 26.00
C LYS A 744 -39.50 0.95 27.47
N THR A 745 -38.29 1.11 28.00
CA THR A 745 -37.96 1.62 29.35
C THR A 745 -38.34 3.09 29.58
N ALA A 746 -38.13 3.97 28.59
CA ALA A 746 -38.53 5.38 28.66
C ALA A 746 -40.06 5.52 28.59
N LYS A 747 -40.71 4.81 27.67
CA LYS A 747 -42.18 4.73 27.62
C LYS A 747 -42.77 4.13 28.90
N LYS A 748 -42.15 3.11 29.50
CA LYS A 748 -42.52 2.61 30.84
C LYS A 748 -42.37 3.68 31.92
N ARG A 749 -41.25 4.40 31.99
CA ARG A 749 -41.04 5.47 33.00
C ARG A 749 -42.05 6.62 32.84
N VAL A 750 -42.39 7.03 31.61
CA VAL A 750 -43.40 8.06 31.34
C VAL A 750 -44.81 7.54 31.65
N ALA A 751 -45.12 6.28 31.35
CA ALA A 751 -46.37 5.62 31.73
C ALA A 751 -46.52 5.51 33.25
N GLU A 752 -45.49 5.03 33.95
CA GLU A 752 -45.44 4.93 35.42
C GLU A 752 -45.49 6.31 36.10
N ALA A 753 -44.91 7.35 35.50
CA ALA A 753 -45.04 8.73 35.98
C ALA A 753 -46.49 9.25 35.80
N LYS A 754 -47.15 8.96 34.68
CA LYS A 754 -48.55 9.30 34.43
C LYS A 754 -49.52 8.51 35.32
N GLU A 755 -49.23 7.23 35.58
CA GLU A 755 -49.90 6.37 36.57
C GLU A 755 -49.77 6.94 37.98
N LYS A 756 -48.54 7.23 38.44
CA LYS A 756 -48.29 7.82 39.77
C LYS A 756 -48.96 9.20 39.92
N ALA A 757 -49.02 10.01 38.85
CA ALA A 757 -49.75 11.27 38.84
C ALA A 757 -51.28 11.09 38.91
N LYS A 758 -51.85 10.10 38.20
CA LYS A 758 -53.27 9.73 38.31
C LYS A 758 -53.61 9.16 39.70
N ALA A 759 -52.74 8.35 40.28
CA ALA A 759 -52.89 7.79 41.62
C ALA A 759 -52.88 8.90 42.69
N LYS A 760 -51.96 9.88 42.60
CA LYS A 760 -51.98 11.07 43.48
C LYS A 760 -53.27 11.88 43.35
N LYS A 761 -53.80 12.09 42.14
CA LYS A 761 -55.09 12.78 41.94
C LYS A 761 -56.29 11.99 42.50
N LYS A 762 -56.29 10.66 42.45
CA LYS A 762 -57.35 9.82 43.08
C LYS A 762 -57.23 9.75 44.61
N GLY A 763 -56.03 9.78 45.16
CA GLY A 763 -55.80 9.74 46.63
C GLY A 763 -56.29 11.00 47.35
N ILE A 764 -56.11 12.17 46.76
CA ILE A 764 -56.50 13.47 47.35
C ILE A 764 -58.05 13.62 47.43
N ALA A 765 -58.80 12.92 46.59
CA ALA A 765 -60.26 13.01 46.54
C ALA A 765 -61.02 12.07 47.50
N LYS A 766 -60.31 11.30 48.35
CA LYS A 766 -60.94 10.28 49.23
C LYS A 766 -60.46 10.28 50.69
N ALA A 767 -59.76 11.34 51.11
CA ALA A 767 -59.20 11.47 52.47
C ALA A 767 -59.64 12.77 53.17
N SER A 768 -60.94 13.06 53.17
CA SER A 768 -61.57 14.09 54.02
C SER A 768 -62.57 13.42 54.98
N GLY A 769 -62.08 12.80 56.05
CA GLY A 769 -62.95 12.13 57.01
C GLY A 769 -62.26 11.39 58.16
N LYS A 770 -62.28 12.03 59.34
CA LYS A 770 -61.97 11.50 60.69
C LYS A 770 -60.51 11.13 61.03
N ALA A 771 -60.18 11.43 62.27
CA ALA A 771 -58.87 11.25 62.90
C ALA A 771 -58.89 10.09 63.92
N MET A 772 -57.73 9.52 64.21
CA MET A 772 -57.37 8.97 65.52
C MET A 772 -55.84 8.79 65.64
N HIS A 773 -55.32 8.92 66.86
CA HIS A 773 -53.91 8.65 67.21
C HIS A 773 -53.59 7.14 67.15
N HIS A 774 -52.36 6.78 66.76
CA HIS A 774 -51.53 5.79 67.48
C HIS A 774 -50.08 5.76 66.94
N GLU A 775 -49.10 5.52 67.81
CA GLU A 775 -47.68 5.31 67.46
C GLU A 775 -47.38 3.86 67.03
N PRO A 776 -46.40 3.67 66.13
CA PRO A 776 -45.53 2.48 66.08
C PRO A 776 -44.11 2.85 66.57
N VAL A 777 -43.44 2.16 67.50
CA VAL A 777 -43.19 0.71 67.69
C VAL A 777 -42.15 0.13 66.70
N ILE A 778 -40.90 0.05 67.19
CA ILE A 778 -39.80 -0.88 66.84
C ILE A 778 -38.89 -0.53 65.63
N GLU A 779 -37.62 -0.94 65.78
CA GLU A 779 -36.40 -0.45 65.14
C GLU A 779 -36.02 -1.12 63.80
N PRO A 780 -35.14 -0.50 62.98
CA PRO A 780 -34.33 -1.19 61.97
C PRO A 780 -33.09 -1.85 62.60
N THR A 781 -32.89 -3.14 62.31
CA THR A 781 -31.85 -3.99 62.88
C THR A 781 -30.43 -3.74 62.31
N LYS A 782 -29.42 -3.84 63.18
CA LYS A 782 -27.98 -3.91 62.82
C LYS A 782 -27.54 -5.34 62.46
N ARG A 783 -26.46 -5.46 61.69
CA ARG A 783 -25.55 -6.64 61.66
C ARG A 783 -24.09 -6.18 61.38
N PRO A 784 -23.05 -6.99 61.68
CA PRO A 784 -22.14 -6.64 62.77
C PRO A 784 -20.67 -6.43 62.37
N ALA A 785 -19.85 -6.01 63.34
CA ALA A 785 -18.40 -5.81 63.24
C ALA A 785 -17.59 -7.02 63.77
N PRO A 786 -16.25 -6.99 63.60
CA PRO A 786 -15.32 -7.46 64.64
C PRO A 786 -14.50 -6.34 65.32
N VAL A 787 -13.80 -6.70 66.41
CA VAL A 787 -13.05 -5.86 67.39
C VAL A 787 -11.84 -6.69 67.90
N GLU A 788 -10.78 -6.22 68.59
CA GLU A 788 -10.46 -5.02 69.40
C GLU A 788 -9.04 -4.47 69.09
N GLY A 789 -8.56 -3.33 69.64
CA GLY A 789 -9.19 -2.35 70.53
C GLY A 789 -8.20 -1.43 71.28
N ALA A 790 -8.77 -0.61 72.20
CA ALA A 790 -8.19 0.11 73.35
C ALA A 790 -6.99 1.11 73.21
N ASP A 791 -6.85 2.20 73.99
CA ASP A 791 -7.81 3.09 74.70
C ASP A 791 -7.07 4.37 75.24
N LYS A 792 -7.82 5.43 75.58
CA LYS A 792 -7.54 6.56 76.53
C LYS A 792 -6.66 7.80 76.15
N LYS A 793 -7.39 8.94 76.09
CA LYS A 793 -7.09 10.31 76.64
C LYS A 793 -6.00 11.15 75.90
N GLN A 794 -6.05 12.51 75.81
CA GLN A 794 -6.88 13.54 76.47
C GLN A 794 -7.04 14.84 75.61
N LYS A 795 -7.79 15.84 76.14
CA LYS A 795 -8.24 17.17 75.59
C LYS A 795 -7.13 18.02 74.88
N VAL A 796 -7.41 19.01 73.98
CA VAL A 796 -7.97 20.36 74.27
C VAL A 796 -8.44 21.17 72.99
N LYS A 797 -9.57 21.90 73.15
CA LYS A 797 -10.17 23.13 72.51
C LYS A 797 -9.88 23.62 71.06
N LYS A 798 -10.94 24.21 70.47
CA LYS A 798 -11.05 24.91 69.14
C LYS A 798 -10.87 26.44 69.18
N ALA A 799 -10.45 27.04 68.06
CA ALA A 799 -10.92 28.33 67.49
C ALA A 799 -10.60 28.33 65.96
N ARG A 800 -11.49 28.54 64.97
CA ARG A 800 -12.19 29.78 64.51
C ARG A 800 -11.24 30.99 64.39
N LYS A 801 -11.18 31.79 63.30
CA LYS A 801 -12.19 32.10 62.25
C LYS A 801 -11.55 32.78 60.99
N LYS A 802 -12.17 32.55 59.82
CA LYS A 802 -12.28 33.34 58.55
C LYS A 802 -11.35 34.54 58.21
N LYS A 803 -10.90 34.55 56.93
CA LYS A 803 -10.51 35.74 56.12
C LYS A 803 -11.68 36.72 55.87
N PRO A 804 -11.40 37.96 55.44
CA PRO A 804 -12.23 38.71 54.49
C PRO A 804 -11.48 39.14 53.20
N HIS A 805 -12.24 39.43 52.14
CA HIS A 805 -11.77 40.04 50.88
C HIS A 805 -11.71 41.56 50.94
N SER A 806 -10.84 42.19 50.14
CA SER A 806 -11.24 43.33 49.26
C SER A 806 -10.16 43.69 48.22
N LYS A 807 -10.62 44.06 47.02
CA LYS A 807 -9.94 44.82 45.93
C LYS A 807 -10.47 46.29 46.00
N PRO A 808 -10.14 47.26 45.11
CA PRO A 808 -8.97 47.45 44.22
C PRO A 808 -8.42 48.93 44.21
N LYS A 809 -7.27 49.20 43.52
CA LYS A 809 -7.11 50.17 42.38
C LYS A 809 -5.66 50.67 42.16
N LYS A 810 -5.31 50.83 40.86
CA LYS A 810 -4.43 51.81 40.15
C LYS A 810 -3.35 52.57 40.98
N THR A 811 -2.08 52.72 40.53
CA THR A 811 -1.68 53.54 39.34
C THR A 811 -0.19 53.38 38.89
N LYS A 812 0.04 53.50 37.56
CA LYS A 812 1.13 54.19 36.80
C LYS A 812 2.66 53.91 37.01
N HIS A 813 3.31 53.70 35.84
CA HIS A 813 4.63 54.20 35.35
C HIS A 813 5.97 53.88 36.05
N ASN A 814 6.80 53.03 35.40
CA ASN A 814 8.03 53.37 34.62
C ASN A 814 8.78 52.02 34.37
N ALA A 815 9.28 51.66 33.18
CA ALA A 815 10.18 52.29 32.20
C ALA A 815 11.68 52.12 32.54
N LYS A 816 12.42 51.47 31.60
CA LYS A 816 13.89 51.19 31.58
C LYS A 816 14.42 50.15 32.60
N ALA A 817 15.54 49.46 32.37
CA ALA A 817 16.31 49.05 31.17
C ALA A 817 17.47 48.12 31.63
N ALA A 818 18.16 47.46 30.67
CA ALA A 818 19.28 46.51 30.85
C ALA A 818 18.89 45.17 31.52
N GLU A 819 19.46 44.04 31.14
CA GLU A 819 20.59 43.79 30.21
C GLU A 819 20.25 42.61 29.28
#